data_AF-A0A182RHM6-F1
#
_entry.id   AF-A0A182RHM6-F1
#
_cell.length_a   1.000
_cell.length_b   1.000
_cell.length_c   1.000
_cell.angle_alpha   90.00
_cell.angle_beta   90.00
_cell.angle_gamma   90.00
#
_symmetry.space_group_name_H-M   'P 1'
#
loop_
_entity.id
_entity.type
_entity.pdbx_description
1 polymer ?
#
loop_
_entity_poly.entity_id
_entity_poly.type
_entity_poly.pdbx_seq_one_letter_code
_entity_poly.pdbx_strand_id
1 'polypeptide(L)'
;MRSLVRALTILVVLPAGLMSTWGKAQGELFSPAMIASSIASKVLWRIVLDVGLLESGINQSNPLNLDRSLQIMHQISTLSNELRESQASMTEILGHRMYDVVENFSYRNRFADRLNSISRIMSRIDRLELKMNKVLQEDSPVEQLTLTQFAQATIDLSNPSSVIEQLHKLETEVTGSSFGLVMTEGQDIFTQLNMLSNLPNIFEVWHTNTVMARGLSLSVALVALLYACLVASLASRADAKKLHGASGMDALRERYLQHERQAWTIVNHIDAVDNQLEQDASHQRATVMRELVNIYLRFVETELDEEDLGDYRLLERLAEWHLLEQNLMTVNKLFAVVYSFLRDKAPRFAEQADLDDGDRSANSAGDDLRLLTIDLAETILFDKHQPIPHQLEEIYNIMVRQALYYRASLMANSVICSYGLSPQQMIYLLYKSIAMTELKGYIMMQFSYMLLKTQGKGNFTTESKDRRNELRARLARTQQLLQSVMRQTSGEYWRCDPDRGSHRENTTYVQFTRLLQGYIENEVDMNTDETCRETCDHYQYGHEQHHCYKELYCSKQTKCAGRIYDCEYIDSDMWICPAAPGSQRRYEYIEYENGEIRGRKQHCPRGTSKVDSWWRWLFWHCSYCFCLCDDAGRHSDRYVSLRESVSDITQNRVVTGLRFVKRRQMMHLIVQQGLLLPGGDIDNSTLEWVAPNPFSHTDKGVRDGRDYHTLSYDRRAVDLDDVHVHPGYVLTGVRFRTLGAHLNLEIRMTEMNFTSGTLVDPNQSIWIGNDETVRTEIPLRYMDVPTLAPSKSTPTSTSGQYLRLGPSGGRVDAAQTTIPFLDAQPVSPLLPIPLAGAGLMHKSIPKYGGFIAPRVFTYDFGPHIQVPTDDWLAAEEEARNVNQG
;
A
#
# COMPACT_ATOMS: atom_id res chain seq x y z
N MET A 1 -75.69 -6.05 -4.24
CA MET A 1 -76.25 -5.60 -2.95
C MET A 1 -75.07 -5.40 -2.01
N ARG A 2 -74.53 -4.18 -1.93
CA ARG A 2 -74.97 -3.06 -1.08
C ARG A 2 -74.42 -3.20 0.34
N SER A 3 -73.22 -2.64 0.53
CA SER A 3 -72.77 -1.89 1.72
C SER A 3 -71.29 -2.17 2.02
N LEU A 4 -70.38 -1.63 1.19
CA LEU A 4 -69.05 -1.20 1.63
C LEU A 4 -68.47 -0.15 0.66
N VAL A 5 -69.38 0.62 0.05
CA VAL A 5 -69.13 1.92 -0.57
C VAL A 5 -69.83 2.92 0.35
N ARG A 6 -69.09 3.48 1.30
CA ARG A 6 -69.39 4.74 2.00
C ARG A 6 -68.17 5.15 2.84
N ALA A 7 -67.50 6.20 2.37
CA ALA A 7 -66.53 7.07 3.06
C ALA A 7 -65.17 6.44 3.43
N LEU A 8 -64.00 6.86 2.97
CA LEU A 8 -63.55 8.08 2.29
C LEU A 8 -64.08 9.38 2.92
N THR A 9 -63.53 9.70 4.09
CA THR A 9 -63.29 11.04 4.71
C THR A 9 -63.03 10.77 6.20
N ILE A 10 -61.83 10.99 6.73
CA ILE A 10 -61.43 12.20 7.51
C ILE A 10 -59.90 12.08 7.68
N LEU A 11 -59.08 12.85 6.96
CA LEU A 11 -58.43 14.11 7.37
C LEU A 11 -57.61 14.06 8.68
N VAL A 12 -56.28 14.14 8.53
CA VAL A 12 -55.32 15.09 9.15
C VAL A 12 -55.56 15.54 10.60
N VAL A 13 -54.55 15.41 11.48
CA VAL A 13 -53.98 16.47 12.36
C VAL A 13 -52.73 15.93 13.12
N LEU A 14 -51.68 16.77 13.14
CA LEU A 14 -50.42 16.86 13.94
C LEU A 14 -50.55 16.55 15.47
N PRO A 15 -49.51 16.50 16.35
CA PRO A 15 -48.17 17.17 16.31
C PRO A 15 -46.92 16.50 16.98
N ALA A 16 -45.75 17.07 16.66
CA ALA A 16 -44.56 17.46 17.48
C ALA A 16 -43.87 16.57 18.56
N GLY A 17 -42.51 16.64 18.59
CA GLY A 17 -41.65 16.48 19.78
C GLY A 17 -40.27 15.84 19.51
N LEU A 18 -39.23 16.60 19.11
CA LEU A 18 -38.09 17.11 19.91
C LEU A 18 -36.89 16.14 20.15
N MET A 19 -35.72 16.55 19.63
CA MET A 19 -34.32 16.31 20.05
C MET A 19 -33.77 14.87 19.91
N SER A 20 -32.55 14.60 19.43
CA SER A 20 -31.30 15.35 19.51
C SER A 20 -30.31 14.89 18.41
N THR A 21 -29.41 15.80 18.06
CA THR A 21 -28.23 15.65 17.20
C THR A 21 -27.28 14.56 17.70
N TRP A 22 -26.59 13.84 16.81
CA TRP A 22 -25.17 13.46 16.91
C TRP A 22 -24.58 13.00 15.54
N GLY A 23 -23.42 13.58 15.22
CA GLY A 23 -22.36 13.15 14.29
C GLY A 23 -22.71 12.38 13.01
N LYS A 24 -22.71 13.07 11.86
CA LYS A 24 -22.59 12.46 10.53
C LYS A 24 -21.12 12.10 10.26
N ALA A 25 -20.81 10.81 10.21
CA ALA A 25 -19.79 10.28 9.32
C ALA A 25 -20.47 10.03 7.97
N GLN A 26 -20.09 10.78 6.94
CA GLN A 26 -20.52 10.52 5.56
C GLN A 26 -19.60 9.45 4.97
N GLY A 27 -19.90 8.19 5.26
CA GLY A 27 -19.59 7.09 4.34
C GLY A 27 -20.74 6.96 3.35
N GLU A 28 -20.43 6.77 2.07
CA GLU A 28 -21.42 6.57 1.01
C GLU A 28 -22.37 5.43 1.40
N LEU A 29 -23.65 5.76 1.57
CA LEU A 29 -24.69 4.79 1.86
C LEU A 29 -24.96 3.99 0.58
N PHE A 30 -24.52 2.73 0.55
CA PHE A 30 -24.90 1.77 -0.47
C PHE A 30 -26.43 1.69 -0.61
N SER A 31 -26.94 1.76 -1.84
CA SER A 31 -28.39 1.70 -2.10
C SER A 31 -28.97 0.34 -1.68
N PRO A 32 -30.23 0.27 -1.19
CA PRO A 32 -30.93 -0.98 -0.89
C PRO A 32 -31.03 -1.95 -2.08
N ALA A 33 -30.84 -1.47 -3.31
CA ALA A 33 -30.79 -2.29 -4.51
C ALA A 33 -29.52 -3.17 -4.60
N MET A 34 -28.41 -2.79 -3.94
CA MET A 34 -27.23 -3.66 -3.82
C MET A 34 -27.46 -4.83 -2.86
N ILE A 35 -28.25 -4.63 -1.80
CA ILE A 35 -28.56 -5.68 -0.82
C ILE A 35 -29.48 -6.76 -1.43
N ALA A 36 -30.33 -6.38 -2.40
CA ALA A 36 -31.13 -7.32 -3.18
C ALA A 36 -30.34 -8.09 -4.26
N SER A 37 -29.03 -7.85 -4.39
CA SER A 37 -28.19 -8.50 -5.40
C SER A 37 -27.20 -9.52 -4.85
N SER A 38 -27.24 -9.83 -3.54
CA SER A 38 -26.36 -10.88 -2.99
C SER A 38 -26.68 -12.21 -3.65
N ILE A 39 -25.66 -12.85 -4.22
CA ILE A 39 -25.76 -14.15 -4.88
C ILE A 39 -26.33 -15.20 -3.90
N ALA A 40 -26.03 -15.08 -2.60
CA ALA A 40 -26.59 -15.91 -1.53
C ALA A 40 -28.14 -15.84 -1.47
N SER A 41 -28.73 -14.66 -1.62
CA SER A 41 -30.19 -14.49 -1.64
C SER A 41 -30.84 -15.11 -2.89
N LYS A 42 -30.17 -15.07 -4.05
CA LYS A 42 -30.62 -15.72 -5.29
C LYS A 42 -30.52 -17.24 -5.22
N VAL A 43 -29.44 -17.76 -4.63
CA VAL A 43 -29.21 -19.20 -4.40
C VAL A 43 -30.26 -19.74 -3.42
N LEU A 44 -30.51 -19.05 -2.30
CA LEU A 44 -31.58 -19.44 -1.35
C LEU A 44 -32.97 -19.44 -2.00
N TRP A 45 -33.31 -18.43 -2.81
CA TRP A 45 -34.61 -18.36 -3.50
C TRP A 45 -34.79 -19.48 -4.54
N ARG A 46 -33.73 -19.87 -5.24
CA ARG A 46 -33.77 -20.97 -6.21
C ARG A 46 -33.87 -22.34 -5.53
N ILE A 47 -33.11 -22.55 -4.46
CA ILE A 47 -33.17 -23.79 -3.66
C ILE A 47 -34.57 -23.95 -3.03
N VAL A 48 -35.19 -22.88 -2.53
CA VAL A 48 -36.56 -22.92 -2.00
C VAL A 48 -37.59 -23.25 -3.10
N LEU A 49 -37.41 -22.74 -4.32
CA LEU A 49 -38.24 -23.05 -5.48
C LEU A 49 -38.09 -24.52 -5.93
N ASP A 50 -36.87 -25.04 -5.97
CA ASP A 50 -36.57 -26.40 -6.43
C ASP A 50 -36.92 -27.47 -5.37
N VAL A 51 -36.78 -27.15 -4.08
CA VAL A 51 -37.24 -28.00 -2.96
C VAL A 51 -38.77 -27.98 -2.84
N GLY A 52 -39.42 -26.84 -3.11
CA GLY A 52 -40.89 -26.76 -3.18
C GLY A 52 -41.50 -27.61 -4.31
N LEU A 53 -40.77 -27.78 -5.42
CA LEU A 53 -41.18 -28.67 -6.51
C LEU A 53 -41.06 -30.16 -6.13
N LEU A 54 -40.10 -30.53 -5.27
CA LEU A 54 -39.96 -31.90 -4.76
C LEU A 54 -41.11 -32.32 -3.85
N GLU A 55 -41.66 -31.43 -3.02
CA GLU A 55 -42.86 -31.73 -2.20
C GLU A 55 -44.13 -31.90 -3.04
N SER A 56 -44.25 -31.17 -4.15
CA SER A 56 -45.40 -31.30 -5.06
C SER A 56 -45.41 -32.61 -5.87
N GLY A 57 -44.27 -33.30 -5.98
CA GLY A 57 -44.12 -34.60 -6.66
C GLY A 57 -44.35 -35.83 -5.77
N ILE A 58 -44.61 -35.67 -4.47
CA ILE A 58 -44.74 -36.79 -3.52
C ILE A 58 -46.01 -37.64 -3.74
N ASN A 59 -46.96 -37.18 -4.57
CA ASN A 59 -48.26 -37.84 -4.73
C ASN A 59 -48.47 -38.69 -6.00
N GLN A 60 -47.42 -39.07 -6.73
CA GLN A 60 -47.56 -40.08 -7.80
C GLN A 60 -46.47 -41.15 -7.74
N SER A 61 -46.88 -42.36 -7.38
CA SER A 61 -46.09 -43.58 -7.43
C SER A 61 -46.00 -44.10 -8.86
N ASN A 62 -44.78 -44.25 -9.40
CA ASN A 62 -44.52 -45.19 -10.49
C ASN A 62 -43.07 -45.73 -10.44
N PRO A 63 -42.82 -46.96 -10.95
CA PRO A 63 -41.66 -47.75 -10.58
C PRO A 63 -40.63 -47.80 -11.72
N LEU A 64 -39.60 -46.95 -11.69
CA LEU A 64 -38.34 -47.12 -12.43
C LEU A 64 -37.24 -46.38 -11.64
N ASN A 65 -36.52 -47.11 -10.80
CA ASN A 65 -35.64 -46.58 -9.74
C ASN A 65 -34.17 -46.44 -10.19
N LEU A 66 -33.93 -45.86 -11.38
CA LEU A 66 -32.57 -45.56 -11.89
C LEU A 66 -32.31 -44.07 -12.15
N ASP A 67 -33.36 -43.23 -12.16
CA ASP A 67 -33.25 -41.80 -12.54
C ASP A 67 -33.09 -40.85 -11.34
N ARG A 68 -33.46 -41.30 -10.12
CA ARG A 68 -33.39 -40.48 -8.89
C ARG A 68 -31.96 -40.24 -8.40
N SER A 69 -31.07 -41.22 -8.52
CA SER A 69 -29.67 -41.09 -8.10
C SER A 69 -28.90 -40.12 -9.00
N LEU A 70 -29.17 -40.13 -10.30
CA LEU A 70 -28.57 -39.20 -11.28
C LEU A 70 -29.05 -37.75 -11.06
N GLN A 71 -30.33 -37.53 -10.76
CA GLN A 71 -30.84 -36.21 -10.41
C GLN A 71 -30.22 -35.66 -9.13
N ILE A 72 -30.06 -36.51 -8.10
CA ILE A 72 -29.40 -36.12 -6.85
C ILE A 72 -27.93 -35.78 -7.13
N MET A 73 -27.20 -36.58 -7.93
CA MET A 73 -25.80 -36.31 -8.28
C MET A 73 -25.63 -35.03 -9.12
N HIS A 74 -26.54 -34.75 -10.06
CA HIS A 74 -26.55 -33.52 -10.84
C HIS A 74 -26.83 -32.29 -9.95
N GLN A 75 -27.76 -32.39 -9.00
CA GLN A 75 -28.01 -31.33 -8.03
C GLN A 75 -26.81 -31.10 -7.11
N ILE A 76 -26.13 -32.16 -6.70
CA ILE A 76 -24.89 -32.08 -5.89
C ILE A 76 -23.76 -31.39 -6.67
N SER A 77 -23.57 -31.71 -7.96
CA SER A 77 -22.53 -31.05 -8.77
C SER A 77 -22.85 -29.57 -9.06
N THR A 78 -24.13 -29.25 -9.27
CA THR A 78 -24.61 -27.87 -9.47
C THR A 78 -24.40 -27.04 -8.21
N LEU A 79 -24.78 -27.59 -7.05
CA LEU A 79 -24.60 -26.95 -5.74
C LEU A 79 -23.12 -26.75 -5.41
N SER A 80 -22.25 -27.71 -5.75
CA SER A 80 -20.80 -27.62 -5.58
C SER A 80 -20.19 -26.45 -6.38
N ASN A 81 -20.61 -26.29 -7.64
CA ASN A 81 -20.14 -25.19 -8.49
C ASN A 81 -20.61 -23.82 -7.99
N GLU A 82 -21.87 -23.71 -7.56
CA GLU A 82 -22.42 -22.47 -6.99
C GLU A 82 -21.80 -22.11 -5.62
N LEU A 83 -21.44 -23.11 -4.81
CA LEU A 83 -20.67 -22.93 -3.56
C LEU A 83 -19.29 -22.32 -3.84
N ARG A 84 -18.61 -22.80 -4.89
CA ARG A 84 -17.30 -22.32 -5.29
C ARG A 84 -17.34 -20.86 -5.78
N GLU A 85 -18.36 -20.47 -6.53
CA GLU A 85 -18.58 -19.08 -6.95
C GLU A 85 -18.93 -18.17 -5.75
N SER A 86 -19.74 -18.66 -4.82
CA SER A 86 -20.09 -17.94 -3.59
C SER A 86 -18.88 -17.72 -2.67
N GLN A 87 -17.99 -18.71 -2.52
CA GLN A 87 -16.73 -18.58 -1.77
C GLN A 87 -15.82 -17.48 -2.34
N ALA A 88 -15.73 -17.36 -3.68
CA ALA A 88 -14.96 -16.32 -4.35
C ALA A 88 -15.55 -14.92 -4.12
N SER A 89 -16.88 -14.77 -4.18
CA SER A 89 -17.55 -13.49 -3.92
C SER A 89 -17.50 -13.08 -2.44
N MET A 90 -17.61 -14.02 -1.51
CA MET A 90 -17.50 -13.73 -0.07
C MET A 90 -16.09 -13.32 0.35
N THR A 91 -15.05 -13.85 -0.30
CA THR A 91 -13.66 -13.42 -0.06
C THR A 91 -13.43 -11.97 -0.52
N GLU A 92 -14.09 -11.56 -1.61
CA GLU A 92 -14.10 -10.17 -2.08
C GLU A 92 -14.83 -9.23 -1.08
N ILE A 93 -16.00 -9.64 -0.58
CA ILE A 93 -16.78 -8.87 0.42
C ILE A 93 -16.05 -8.76 1.77
N LEU A 94 -15.40 -9.83 2.22
CA LEU A 94 -14.52 -9.83 3.41
C LEU A 94 -13.35 -8.87 3.23
N GLY A 95 -12.76 -8.81 2.03
CA GLY A 95 -11.72 -7.84 1.68
C GLY A 95 -12.20 -6.39 1.85
N HIS A 96 -13.43 -6.09 1.45
CA HIS A 96 -14.00 -4.74 1.60
C HIS A 96 -14.31 -4.37 3.07
N ARG A 97 -14.78 -5.30 3.90
CA ARG A 97 -15.06 -5.01 5.33
C ARG A 97 -13.82 -4.97 6.22
N MET A 98 -12.72 -5.60 5.82
CA MET A 98 -11.44 -5.47 6.51
C MET A 98 -10.95 -4.01 6.51
N TYR A 99 -11.36 -3.20 5.53
CA TYR A 99 -11.01 -1.79 5.43
C TYR A 99 -11.67 -0.92 6.52
N ASP A 100 -12.97 -1.11 6.78
CA ASP A 100 -13.74 -0.26 7.72
C ASP A 100 -13.40 -0.50 9.21
N VAL A 101 -12.84 -1.66 9.56
CA VAL A 101 -12.56 -2.04 10.96
C VAL A 101 -11.17 -1.59 11.43
N VAL A 102 -10.29 -1.19 10.50
CA VAL A 102 -8.87 -0.88 10.78
C VAL A 102 -8.66 0.45 11.51
N GLU A 103 -9.67 1.33 11.59
CA GLU A 103 -9.52 2.64 12.26
C GLU A 103 -9.83 2.65 13.78
N ASN A 104 -10.41 1.61 14.38
CA ASN A 104 -10.84 1.67 15.80
C ASN A 104 -10.26 0.57 16.71
N PHE A 105 -9.40 0.99 17.65
CA PHE A 105 -8.64 0.13 18.58
C PHE A 105 -9.50 -0.73 19.53
N SER A 106 -10.78 -0.40 19.71
CA SER A 106 -11.70 -1.07 20.65
C SER A 106 -12.24 -2.43 20.17
N TYR A 107 -11.97 -2.84 18.93
CA TYR A 107 -12.58 -4.04 18.33
C TYR A 107 -11.62 -5.23 18.13
N ARG A 108 -10.32 -5.11 18.43
CA ARG A 108 -9.30 -6.13 18.13
C ARG A 108 -9.60 -7.54 18.69
N ASN A 109 -10.05 -7.66 19.94
CA ASN A 109 -10.34 -8.98 20.54
C ASN A 109 -11.62 -9.60 19.96
N ARG A 110 -12.66 -8.78 19.75
CA ARG A 110 -13.93 -9.23 19.17
C ARG A 110 -13.78 -9.59 17.68
N PHE A 111 -12.87 -8.91 16.97
CA PHE A 111 -12.51 -9.23 15.58
C PHE A 111 -11.72 -10.53 15.47
N ALA A 112 -10.75 -10.77 16.36
CA ALA A 112 -10.03 -12.04 16.42
C ALA A 112 -10.97 -13.22 16.73
N ASP A 113 -11.93 -13.04 17.63
CA ASP A 113 -12.95 -14.06 17.95
C ASP A 113 -13.87 -14.35 16.75
N ARG A 114 -14.27 -13.32 16.00
CA ARG A 114 -15.07 -13.45 14.77
C ARG A 114 -14.30 -14.13 13.64
N LEU A 115 -13.02 -13.80 13.44
CA LEU A 115 -12.15 -14.50 12.48
C LEU A 115 -11.98 -15.99 12.84
N ASN A 116 -11.82 -16.30 14.13
CA ASN A 116 -11.78 -17.68 14.61
C ASN A 116 -13.12 -18.40 14.45
N SER A 117 -14.25 -17.68 14.50
CA SER A 117 -15.58 -18.22 14.21
C SER A 117 -15.73 -18.54 12.72
N ILE A 118 -15.38 -17.60 11.84
CA ILE A 118 -15.39 -17.73 10.38
C ILE A 118 -14.51 -18.91 9.93
N SER A 119 -13.28 -18.99 10.42
CA SER A 119 -12.34 -20.08 10.12
C SER A 119 -12.89 -21.46 10.50
N ARG A 120 -13.58 -21.57 11.65
CA ARG A 120 -14.24 -22.81 12.08
C ARG A 120 -15.40 -23.20 11.18
N ILE A 121 -16.19 -22.24 10.72
CA ILE A 121 -17.32 -22.47 9.81
C ILE A 121 -16.79 -22.91 8.43
N MET A 122 -15.81 -22.21 7.87
CA MET A 122 -15.17 -22.58 6.60
C MET A 122 -14.55 -23.98 6.66
N SER A 123 -13.80 -24.30 7.72
CA SER A 123 -13.21 -25.63 7.90
C SER A 123 -14.24 -26.77 7.98
N ARG A 124 -15.47 -26.48 8.40
CA ARG A 124 -16.57 -27.47 8.42
C ARG A 124 -17.17 -27.66 7.03
N ILE A 125 -17.36 -26.57 6.30
CA ILE A 125 -17.83 -26.60 4.91
C ILE A 125 -16.84 -27.38 4.04
N ASP A 126 -15.54 -27.09 4.15
CA ASP A 126 -14.50 -27.78 3.38
C ASP A 126 -14.45 -29.29 3.67
N ARG A 127 -14.61 -29.70 4.93
CA ARG A 127 -14.66 -31.15 5.28
C ARG A 127 -15.87 -31.84 4.68
N LEU A 128 -16.99 -31.14 4.54
CA LEU A 128 -18.20 -31.68 3.95
C LEU A 128 -18.08 -31.73 2.42
N GLU A 129 -17.48 -30.71 1.80
CA GLU A 129 -17.14 -30.69 0.38
C GLU A 129 -16.16 -31.82 0.01
N LEU A 130 -15.15 -32.08 0.85
CA LEU A 130 -14.18 -33.14 0.62
C LEU A 130 -14.82 -34.54 0.75
N LYS A 131 -15.79 -34.70 1.64
CA LYS A 131 -16.63 -35.92 1.71
C LYS A 131 -17.54 -36.05 0.49
N MET A 132 -18.13 -34.94 0.03
CA MET A 132 -18.98 -34.89 -1.16
C MET A 132 -18.21 -35.29 -2.42
N ASN A 133 -17.04 -34.69 -2.64
CA ASN A 133 -16.18 -34.99 -3.78
C ASN A 133 -15.69 -36.44 -3.77
N LYS A 134 -15.48 -37.02 -2.58
CA LYS A 134 -15.14 -38.45 -2.45
C LYS A 134 -16.29 -39.37 -2.85
N VAL A 135 -17.54 -39.02 -2.52
CA VAL A 135 -18.73 -39.78 -2.94
C VAL A 135 -19.00 -39.61 -4.44
N LEU A 136 -18.70 -38.43 -5.01
CA LEU A 136 -18.82 -38.16 -6.44
C LEU A 136 -17.79 -38.91 -7.31
N GLN A 137 -16.68 -39.35 -6.73
CA GLN A 137 -15.58 -40.03 -7.45
C GLN A 137 -15.66 -41.57 -7.42
N GLU A 138 -16.54 -42.18 -6.62
CA GLU A 138 -16.70 -43.64 -6.58
C GLU A 138 -17.72 -44.13 -7.63
N ASP A 139 -17.27 -44.90 -8.64
CA ASP A 139 -18.10 -45.51 -9.71
C ASP A 139 -19.00 -46.68 -9.23
N SER A 140 -19.18 -46.84 -7.92
CA SER A 140 -19.97 -47.94 -7.32
C SER A 140 -21.43 -47.50 -7.09
N PRO A 141 -22.44 -48.38 -7.18
CA PRO A 141 -23.81 -48.04 -6.82
C PRO A 141 -23.89 -47.68 -5.33
N VAL A 142 -23.98 -46.39 -5.03
CA VAL A 142 -24.09 -45.86 -3.67
C VAL A 142 -25.45 -46.22 -3.07
N GLU A 143 -25.45 -46.78 -1.85
CA GLU A 143 -26.69 -47.11 -1.14
C GLU A 143 -27.61 -45.88 -0.98
N GLN A 144 -28.90 -46.08 -1.22
CA GLN A 144 -29.91 -45.00 -1.20
C GLN A 144 -30.03 -44.32 0.17
N LEU A 145 -29.69 -45.04 1.25
CA LEU A 145 -29.62 -44.52 2.62
C LEU A 145 -28.46 -43.51 2.80
N THR A 146 -27.34 -43.73 2.14
CA THR A 146 -26.13 -42.89 2.21
C THR A 146 -26.33 -41.59 1.43
N LEU A 147 -27.01 -41.65 0.28
CA LEU A 147 -27.42 -40.48 -0.51
C LEU A 147 -28.45 -39.61 0.22
N THR A 148 -29.41 -40.23 0.93
CA THR A 148 -30.40 -39.48 1.72
C THR A 148 -29.80 -38.86 2.98
N GLN A 149 -28.90 -39.56 3.67
CA GLN A 149 -28.12 -38.98 4.79
C GLN A 149 -27.21 -37.84 4.31
N PHE A 150 -26.65 -37.94 3.10
CA PHE A 150 -25.85 -36.90 2.48
C PHE A 150 -26.67 -35.67 2.11
N ALA A 151 -27.85 -35.86 1.49
CA ALA A 151 -28.77 -34.77 1.17
C ALA A 151 -29.26 -34.05 2.43
N GLN A 152 -29.55 -34.79 3.51
CA GLN A 152 -29.87 -34.21 4.82
C GLN A 152 -28.69 -33.43 5.41
N ALA A 153 -27.46 -33.95 5.34
CA ALA A 153 -26.28 -33.22 5.82
C ALA A 153 -25.98 -31.93 5.02
N THR A 154 -26.53 -31.80 3.81
CA THR A 154 -26.29 -30.66 2.92
C THR A 154 -27.41 -29.61 2.99
N ILE A 155 -28.67 -30.05 3.04
CA ILE A 155 -29.85 -29.21 2.80
C ILE A 155 -30.79 -29.10 4.03
N ASP A 156 -30.62 -29.94 5.06
CA ASP A 156 -31.53 -29.93 6.22
C ASP A 156 -31.40 -28.65 7.06
N LEU A 157 -32.40 -27.78 6.93
CA LEU A 157 -32.53 -26.52 7.67
C LEU A 157 -32.79 -26.72 9.18
N SER A 158 -33.22 -27.91 9.59
CA SER A 158 -33.40 -28.25 11.02
C SER A 158 -32.09 -28.65 11.71
N ASN A 159 -31.05 -28.97 10.94
CA ASN A 159 -29.75 -29.39 11.47
C ASN A 159 -28.76 -28.21 11.49
N PRO A 160 -28.29 -27.76 12.66
CA PRO A 160 -27.37 -26.62 12.79
C PRO A 160 -25.99 -26.84 12.15
N SER A 161 -25.68 -28.07 11.75
CA SER A 161 -24.43 -28.49 11.11
C SER A 161 -24.55 -28.68 9.59
N SER A 162 -25.73 -28.46 9.00
CA SER A 162 -25.91 -28.54 7.55
C SER A 162 -25.16 -27.42 6.81
N VAL A 163 -24.80 -27.68 5.55
CA VAL A 163 -24.02 -26.73 4.74
C VAL A 163 -24.76 -25.40 4.57
N ILE A 164 -26.08 -25.42 4.34
CA ILE A 164 -26.90 -24.20 4.20
C ILE A 164 -26.90 -23.38 5.50
N GLU A 165 -27.04 -24.01 6.66
CA GLU A 165 -27.08 -23.31 7.94
C GLU A 165 -25.69 -22.82 8.38
N GLN A 166 -24.63 -23.52 7.98
CA GLN A 166 -23.25 -23.03 8.13
C GLN A 166 -22.97 -21.83 7.21
N LEU A 167 -23.45 -21.83 5.97
CA LEU A 167 -23.35 -20.70 5.05
C LEU A 167 -24.16 -19.49 5.54
N HIS A 168 -25.34 -19.70 6.12
CA HIS A 168 -26.13 -18.61 6.72
C HIS A 168 -25.44 -18.01 7.95
N LYS A 169 -24.85 -18.85 8.81
CA LYS A 169 -24.01 -18.39 9.93
C LYS A 169 -22.78 -17.63 9.46
N LEU A 170 -22.14 -18.09 8.38
CA LEU A 170 -21.02 -17.41 7.75
C LEU A 170 -21.44 -16.03 7.23
N GLU A 171 -22.55 -15.96 6.50
CA GLU A 171 -23.11 -14.70 6.00
C GLU A 171 -23.47 -13.75 7.15
N THR A 172 -24.07 -14.25 8.23
CA THR A 172 -24.42 -13.45 9.40
C THR A 172 -23.17 -12.90 10.11
N GLU A 173 -22.10 -13.71 10.20
CA GLU A 173 -20.84 -13.33 10.84
C GLU A 173 -20.06 -12.32 9.99
N VAL A 174 -20.13 -12.43 8.66
CA VAL A 174 -19.50 -11.54 7.68
C VAL A 174 -20.29 -10.23 7.49
N THR A 175 -21.63 -10.31 7.44
CA THR A 175 -22.51 -9.16 7.18
C THR A 175 -22.95 -8.41 8.44
N GLY A 176 -22.88 -9.06 9.61
CA GLY A 176 -23.16 -8.45 10.91
C GLY A 176 -24.64 -8.08 11.15
N SER A 177 -25.57 -8.49 10.28
CA SER A 177 -27.00 -8.18 10.38
C SER A 177 -27.83 -9.44 10.61
N SER A 178 -28.63 -9.46 11.69
CA SER A 178 -29.61 -10.52 11.96
C SER A 178 -30.96 -10.24 11.28
N PHE A 179 -30.96 -9.92 9.99
CA PHE A 179 -32.23 -9.93 9.23
C PHE A 179 -32.50 -11.36 8.77
N GLY A 180 -32.75 -12.23 9.74
CA GLY A 180 -33.19 -13.59 9.50
C GLY A 180 -34.67 -13.60 9.18
N LEU A 181 -35.03 -14.08 7.99
CA LEU A 181 -36.25 -14.87 7.83
C LEU A 181 -36.07 -16.15 8.65
N VAL A 182 -36.32 -16.07 9.95
CA VAL A 182 -36.59 -17.26 10.76
C VAL A 182 -38.00 -17.14 11.30
N MET A 183 -38.84 -17.99 10.71
CA MET A 183 -39.92 -18.75 11.33
C MET A 183 -39.90 -18.68 12.86
N THR A 184 -40.74 -17.83 13.45
CA THR A 184 -41.30 -18.11 14.78
C THR A 184 -42.61 -18.84 14.56
N GLU A 185 -42.77 -19.96 15.26
CA GLU A 185 -43.91 -20.88 15.17
C GLU A 185 -45.27 -20.19 14.94
N GLY A 186 -45.94 -20.57 13.84
CA GLY A 186 -47.41 -20.51 13.77
C GLY A 186 -48.10 -19.34 13.05
N GLN A 187 -47.59 -18.79 11.94
CA GLN A 187 -48.38 -17.88 11.08
C GLN A 187 -48.22 -18.13 9.56
N ASP A 188 -49.36 -18.09 8.86
CA ASP A 188 -49.57 -18.42 7.44
C ASP A 188 -49.04 -17.34 6.47
N ILE A 189 -48.36 -17.80 5.41
CA ILE A 189 -47.56 -17.03 4.44
C ILE A 189 -48.38 -16.00 3.65
N PHE A 190 -49.70 -16.19 3.52
CA PHE A 190 -50.57 -15.29 2.76
C PHE A 190 -50.87 -13.97 3.48
N THR A 191 -50.61 -13.86 4.78
CA THR A 191 -50.81 -12.61 5.53
C THR A 191 -49.65 -11.63 5.36
N GLN A 192 -48.43 -12.12 5.14
CA GLN A 192 -47.25 -11.26 4.92
C GLN A 192 -47.16 -10.69 3.50
N LEU A 193 -47.69 -11.41 2.51
CA LEU A 193 -47.73 -10.93 1.11
C LEU A 193 -48.65 -9.72 0.91
N ASN A 194 -49.60 -9.47 1.81
CA ASN A 194 -50.45 -8.27 1.74
C ASN A 194 -49.81 -7.00 2.34
N MET A 195 -48.66 -7.10 3.03
CA MET A 195 -47.92 -5.93 3.54
C MET A 195 -46.85 -5.37 2.58
N LEU A 196 -46.65 -5.99 1.42
CA LEU A 196 -45.69 -5.53 0.39
C LEU A 196 -46.32 -4.63 -0.70
N SER A 197 -47.54 -4.14 -0.50
CA SER A 197 -48.24 -3.28 -1.47
C SER A 197 -48.24 -1.78 -1.14
N ASN A 198 -47.53 -1.32 -0.10
CA ASN A 198 -47.42 0.10 0.24
C ASN A 198 -45.96 0.58 0.23
N LEU A 199 -45.46 0.95 -0.95
CA LEU A 199 -44.25 1.78 -1.12
C LEU A 199 -44.66 3.26 -1.15
N PRO A 200 -44.06 4.15 -0.33
CA PRO A 200 -44.18 5.59 -0.52
C PRO A 200 -43.28 6.07 -1.67
N ASN A 201 -43.83 6.96 -2.50
CA ASN A 201 -43.15 7.69 -3.57
C ASN A 201 -41.91 8.44 -3.07
N ILE A 202 -40.75 8.20 -3.70
CA ILE A 202 -39.54 9.00 -3.55
C ILE A 202 -39.50 9.98 -4.72
N PHE A 203 -40.01 11.21 -4.52
CA PHE A 203 -39.81 12.34 -5.42
C PHE A 203 -39.84 13.68 -4.64
N GLU A 204 -38.87 13.87 -3.75
CA GLU A 204 -38.40 15.17 -3.25
C GLU A 204 -36.91 14.94 -2.95
N VAL A 205 -35.92 15.60 -3.55
CA VAL A 205 -35.57 17.02 -3.43
C VAL A 205 -34.65 17.39 -4.59
N TRP A 206 -35.10 18.27 -5.49
CA TRP A 206 -34.26 19.22 -6.23
C TRP A 206 -35.06 20.50 -6.48
N HIS A 207 -34.93 21.45 -5.57
CA HIS A 207 -35.24 22.87 -5.73
C HIS A 207 -34.50 23.57 -4.58
N THR A 208 -33.66 24.60 -4.74
CA THR A 208 -33.42 25.59 -5.80
C THR A 208 -32.03 26.21 -5.54
N ASN A 209 -31.25 26.57 -6.55
CA ASN A 209 -31.25 27.95 -7.08
C ASN A 209 -30.77 27.97 -8.53
N THR A 210 -31.67 28.22 -9.46
CA THR A 210 -31.39 28.99 -10.69
C THR A 210 -32.73 29.42 -11.28
N VAL A 211 -32.87 30.72 -11.38
CA VAL A 211 -34.03 31.42 -11.93
C VAL A 211 -33.89 31.43 -13.47
N MET A 212 -35.01 31.16 -14.14
CA MET A 212 -35.29 31.23 -15.59
C MET A 212 -34.82 30.08 -16.48
N ALA A 213 -35.77 29.20 -16.83
CA ALA A 213 -36.03 28.78 -18.22
C ALA A 213 -37.28 27.86 -18.25
N ARG A 214 -38.47 28.46 -18.33
CA ARG A 214 -39.70 27.73 -18.67
C ARG A 214 -39.73 27.56 -20.19
N GLY A 215 -39.84 26.32 -20.68
CA GLY A 215 -40.37 26.06 -22.03
C GLY A 215 -39.62 25.08 -22.93
N LEU A 216 -39.09 23.96 -22.41
CA LEU A 216 -38.60 22.86 -23.26
C LEU A 216 -39.38 21.58 -22.97
N SER A 217 -39.89 20.94 -24.03
CA SER A 217 -40.69 19.70 -23.94
C SER A 217 -39.85 18.54 -23.43
N LEU A 218 -40.48 17.62 -22.69
CA LEU A 218 -39.88 16.45 -22.04
C LEU A 218 -38.96 15.63 -22.97
N SER A 219 -39.27 15.62 -24.26
CA SER A 219 -38.49 14.98 -25.32
C SER A 219 -37.10 15.60 -25.53
N VAL A 220 -36.96 16.93 -25.41
CA VAL A 220 -35.66 17.59 -25.58
C VAL A 220 -34.78 17.42 -24.34
N ALA A 221 -35.39 17.38 -23.15
CA ALA A 221 -34.68 17.07 -21.91
C ALA A 221 -34.13 15.63 -21.90
N LEU A 222 -34.88 14.66 -22.43
CA LEU A 222 -34.45 13.28 -22.56
C LEU A 222 -33.32 13.10 -23.58
N VAL A 223 -33.36 13.83 -24.70
CA VAL A 223 -32.29 13.82 -25.70
C VAL A 223 -31.03 14.51 -25.16
N ALA A 224 -31.17 15.60 -24.40
CA ALA A 224 -30.04 16.26 -23.73
C ALA A 224 -29.42 15.39 -22.63
N LEU A 225 -30.22 14.60 -21.90
CA LEU A 225 -29.75 13.61 -20.92
C LEU A 225 -29.07 12.42 -21.60
N LEU A 226 -29.63 11.91 -22.70
CA LEU A 226 -28.98 10.86 -23.50
C LEU A 226 -27.68 11.34 -24.11
N TYR A 227 -27.63 12.59 -24.59
CA TYR A 227 -26.42 13.22 -25.12
C TYR A 227 -25.40 13.48 -24.00
N ALA A 228 -25.82 13.91 -22.81
CA ALA A 228 -24.95 14.05 -21.65
C ALA A 228 -24.42 12.69 -21.15
N CYS A 229 -25.23 11.62 -21.20
CA CYS A 229 -24.78 10.25 -20.92
C CYS A 229 -23.84 9.70 -21.99
N LEU A 230 -24.03 10.08 -23.27
CA LEU A 230 -23.12 9.72 -24.37
C LEU A 230 -21.80 10.49 -24.30
N VAL A 231 -21.84 11.77 -23.94
CA VAL A 231 -20.64 12.58 -23.72
C VAL A 231 -19.91 12.15 -22.45
N ALA A 232 -20.63 11.76 -21.39
CA ALA A 232 -20.05 11.17 -20.18
C ALA A 232 -19.45 9.78 -20.42
N SER A 233 -20.03 8.96 -21.30
CA SER A 233 -19.44 7.67 -21.70
C SER A 233 -18.27 7.80 -22.68
N LEU A 234 -18.17 8.93 -23.40
CA LEU A 234 -17.00 9.30 -24.20
C LEU A 234 -15.90 9.98 -23.36
N ALA A 235 -16.24 10.62 -22.24
CA ALA A 235 -15.28 11.29 -21.36
C ALA A 235 -14.68 10.36 -20.27
N SER A 236 -15.19 9.15 -20.10
CA SER A 236 -14.65 8.14 -19.16
C SER A 236 -13.73 7.10 -19.81
N ARG A 237 -13.43 7.23 -21.11
CA ARG A 237 -12.24 6.60 -21.72
C ARG A 237 -11.10 7.60 -21.74
N ALA A 238 -10.57 7.91 -20.56
CA ALA A 238 -9.12 8.03 -20.49
C ALA A 238 -8.61 6.63 -20.80
N ASP A 239 -8.12 6.40 -22.03
CA ASP A 239 -7.43 5.17 -22.37
C ASP A 239 -6.40 4.90 -21.28
N ALA A 240 -6.65 3.88 -20.46
CA ALA A 240 -5.62 3.34 -19.59
C ALA A 240 -4.52 2.88 -20.53
N LYS A 241 -3.48 3.72 -20.73
CA LYS A 241 -2.26 3.34 -21.44
C LYS A 241 -1.90 1.96 -20.90
N LYS A 242 -1.87 0.97 -21.79
CA LYS A 242 -1.53 -0.41 -21.46
C LYS A 242 -0.16 -0.37 -20.78
N LEU A 243 -0.11 -0.62 -19.47
CA LEU A 243 1.16 -0.64 -18.73
C LEU A 243 2.09 -1.62 -19.44
N HIS A 244 3.20 -1.10 -19.96
CA HIS A 244 4.13 -1.88 -20.75
C HIS A 244 5.12 -2.58 -19.81
N GLY A 245 5.20 -3.90 -19.94
CA GLY A 245 6.28 -4.70 -19.38
C GLY A 245 5.88 -5.70 -18.30
N ALA A 246 6.55 -6.84 -18.31
CA ALA A 246 6.43 -7.93 -17.34
C ALA A 246 7.45 -7.79 -16.20
N SER A 247 7.14 -8.37 -15.04
CA SER A 247 8.08 -8.52 -13.94
C SER A 247 9.29 -9.36 -14.34
N GLY A 248 10.44 -9.11 -13.70
CA GLY A 248 11.66 -9.90 -13.94
C GLY A 248 11.44 -11.39 -13.65
N MET A 249 10.61 -11.73 -12.65
CA MET A 249 10.24 -13.11 -12.35
C MET A 249 9.40 -13.76 -13.44
N ASP A 250 8.45 -13.03 -14.03
CA ASP A 250 7.63 -13.56 -15.13
C ASP A 250 8.46 -13.75 -16.40
N ALA A 251 9.36 -12.80 -16.69
CA ALA A 251 10.31 -12.94 -17.80
C ALA A 251 11.24 -14.16 -17.62
N LEU A 252 11.73 -14.40 -16.40
CA LEU A 252 12.55 -15.59 -16.08
C LEU A 252 11.77 -16.90 -16.25
N ARG A 253 10.51 -16.94 -15.78
CA ARG A 253 9.64 -18.11 -15.96
C ARG A 253 9.40 -18.42 -17.43
N GLU A 254 9.10 -17.41 -18.24
CA GLU A 254 8.86 -17.58 -19.69
C GLU A 254 10.12 -18.13 -20.38
N ARG A 255 11.31 -17.59 -20.06
CA ARG A 255 12.58 -18.14 -20.58
C ARG A 255 12.77 -19.60 -20.16
N TYR A 256 12.46 -19.97 -18.91
CA TYR A 256 12.54 -21.35 -18.47
C TYR A 256 11.57 -22.27 -19.24
N LEU A 257 10.31 -21.87 -19.42
CA LEU A 257 9.32 -22.67 -20.15
C LEU A 257 9.73 -22.94 -21.60
N GLN A 258 10.42 -21.99 -22.25
CA GLN A 258 11.02 -22.18 -23.57
C GLN A 258 12.15 -23.23 -23.55
N HIS A 259 13.02 -23.20 -22.53
CA HIS A 259 14.07 -24.20 -22.35
C HIS A 259 13.48 -25.59 -22.04
N GLU A 260 12.45 -25.65 -21.20
CA GLU A 260 11.74 -26.88 -20.85
C GLU A 260 11.15 -27.56 -22.09
N ARG A 261 10.58 -26.77 -23.03
CA ARG A 261 10.07 -27.27 -24.31
C ARG A 261 11.16 -27.93 -25.14
N GLN A 262 12.31 -27.27 -25.28
CA GLN A 262 13.45 -27.81 -26.03
C GLN A 262 13.98 -29.10 -25.41
N ALA A 263 14.10 -29.14 -24.08
CA ALA A 263 14.55 -30.32 -23.35
C ALA A 263 13.60 -31.52 -23.54
N TRP A 264 12.28 -31.32 -23.45
CA TRP A 264 11.30 -32.38 -23.71
C TRP A 264 11.36 -32.91 -25.15
N THR A 265 11.56 -32.04 -26.15
CA THR A 265 11.75 -32.47 -27.54
C THR A 265 12.94 -33.42 -27.68
N ILE A 266 14.06 -33.11 -27.02
CA ILE A 266 15.26 -33.95 -27.04
C ILE A 266 15.03 -35.29 -26.33
N VAL A 267 14.39 -35.28 -25.16
CA VAL A 267 14.11 -36.51 -24.41
C VAL A 267 13.14 -37.43 -25.17
N ASN A 268 12.16 -36.87 -25.87
CA ASN A 268 11.20 -37.65 -26.65
C ASN A 268 11.81 -38.29 -27.91
N HIS A 269 12.98 -37.84 -28.38
CA HIS A 269 13.67 -38.53 -29.50
C HIS A 269 14.09 -39.97 -29.15
N ILE A 270 14.16 -40.33 -27.87
CA ILE A 270 14.39 -41.72 -27.43
C ILE A 270 13.28 -42.65 -27.94
N ASP A 271 12.04 -42.16 -28.02
CA ASP A 271 10.87 -42.96 -28.41
C ASP A 271 10.70 -43.04 -29.94
N ALA A 272 11.46 -42.27 -30.73
CA ALA A 272 11.30 -42.20 -32.19
C ALA A 272 11.96 -43.37 -32.96
N VAL A 273 12.64 -44.28 -32.26
CA VAL A 273 13.45 -45.34 -32.88
C VAL A 273 13.00 -46.72 -32.37
N ASP A 274 11.86 -47.19 -32.87
CA ASP A 274 11.19 -48.43 -32.40
C ASP A 274 11.90 -49.76 -32.79
N ASN A 275 13.03 -49.73 -33.50
CA ASN A 275 13.66 -50.93 -34.09
C ASN A 275 15.20 -50.99 -33.97
N GLN A 276 15.76 -50.74 -32.78
CA GLN A 276 17.21 -50.76 -32.55
C GLN A 276 17.66 -51.88 -31.59
N LEU A 277 18.91 -52.34 -31.76
CA LEU A 277 19.56 -53.27 -30.82
C LEU A 277 19.70 -52.58 -29.44
N GLU A 278 19.66 -53.35 -28.35
CA GLU A 278 19.73 -52.83 -26.97
C GLU A 278 20.99 -51.95 -26.70
N GLN A 279 22.06 -52.20 -27.47
CA GLN A 279 23.30 -51.42 -27.46
C GLN A 279 23.12 -50.02 -28.09
N ASP A 280 22.43 -49.91 -29.22
CA ASP A 280 22.14 -48.63 -29.89
C ASP A 280 21.23 -47.74 -29.01
N ALA A 281 20.24 -48.35 -28.36
CA ALA A 281 19.35 -47.65 -27.43
C ALA A 281 20.12 -47.09 -26.20
N SER A 282 21.14 -47.80 -25.73
CA SER A 282 21.99 -47.37 -24.63
C SER A 282 22.90 -46.20 -25.02
N HIS A 283 23.46 -46.24 -26.24
CA HIS A 283 24.24 -45.13 -26.80
C HIS A 283 23.37 -43.87 -26.99
N GLN A 284 22.16 -44.03 -27.53
CA GLN A 284 21.22 -42.93 -27.73
C GLN A 284 20.81 -42.29 -26.39
N ARG A 285 20.53 -43.09 -25.36
CA ARG A 285 20.23 -42.60 -24.00
C ARG A 285 21.39 -41.82 -23.39
N ALA A 286 22.64 -42.28 -23.57
CA ALA A 286 23.83 -41.55 -23.11
C ALA A 286 23.97 -40.18 -23.81
N THR A 287 23.74 -40.14 -25.13
CA THR A 287 23.78 -38.91 -25.92
C THR A 287 22.70 -37.92 -25.49
N VAL A 288 21.46 -38.39 -25.31
CA VAL A 288 20.34 -37.57 -24.84
C VAL A 288 20.59 -37.06 -23.42
N MET A 289 21.16 -37.89 -22.55
CA MET A 289 21.50 -37.50 -21.17
C MET A 289 22.55 -36.39 -21.14
N ARG A 290 23.60 -36.46 -21.99
CA ARG A 290 24.61 -35.41 -22.15
C ARG A 290 23.97 -34.07 -22.53
N GLU A 291 23.12 -34.07 -23.56
CA GLU A 291 22.44 -32.85 -24.02
C GLU A 291 21.48 -32.27 -22.98
N LEU A 292 20.71 -33.13 -22.31
CA LEU A 292 19.78 -32.74 -21.25
C LEU A 292 20.50 -32.03 -20.08
N VAL A 293 21.58 -32.64 -19.59
CA VAL A 293 22.39 -32.07 -18.49
C VAL A 293 23.00 -30.73 -18.92
N ASN A 294 23.52 -30.63 -20.14
CA ASN A 294 24.09 -29.38 -20.66
C ASN A 294 23.06 -28.26 -20.76
N ILE A 295 21.82 -28.54 -21.19
CA ILE A 295 20.75 -27.54 -21.27
C ILE A 295 20.43 -26.99 -19.88
N TYR A 296 20.23 -27.87 -18.90
CA TYR A 296 19.90 -27.44 -17.54
C TYR A 296 21.07 -26.74 -16.86
N LEU A 297 22.29 -27.25 -16.97
CA LEU A 297 23.47 -26.61 -16.40
C LEU A 297 23.66 -25.20 -16.96
N ARG A 298 23.55 -25.04 -18.29
CA ARG A 298 23.66 -23.73 -18.94
C ARG A 298 22.57 -22.77 -18.46
N PHE A 299 21.32 -23.22 -18.34
CA PHE A 299 20.25 -22.37 -17.82
C PHE A 299 20.53 -21.92 -16.38
N VAL A 300 20.92 -22.84 -15.50
CA VAL A 300 21.21 -22.50 -14.11
C VAL A 300 22.40 -21.55 -14.00
N GLU A 301 23.50 -21.77 -14.74
CA GLU A 301 24.69 -20.90 -14.70
C GLU A 301 24.46 -19.49 -15.30
N THR A 302 23.48 -19.33 -16.18
CA THR A 302 23.24 -18.06 -16.89
C THR A 302 22.11 -17.23 -16.31
N GLU A 303 21.09 -17.87 -15.73
CA GLU A 303 19.84 -17.21 -15.35
C GLU A 303 19.55 -17.28 -13.85
N LEU A 304 20.22 -18.15 -13.09
CA LEU A 304 19.98 -18.37 -11.67
C LEU A 304 21.27 -18.18 -10.86
N ASP A 305 21.14 -17.62 -9.66
CA ASP A 305 22.27 -17.49 -8.74
C ASP A 305 22.59 -18.84 -8.06
N GLU A 306 23.89 -19.17 -7.95
CA GLU A 306 24.43 -20.40 -7.34
C GLU A 306 24.05 -20.53 -5.86
N GLU A 307 24.22 -19.45 -5.10
CA GLU A 307 23.71 -19.31 -3.74
C GLU A 307 22.53 -18.35 -3.75
N ASP A 308 21.39 -18.79 -3.22
CA ASP A 308 20.27 -17.90 -2.96
C ASP A 308 20.63 -16.96 -1.82
N LEU A 309 21.34 -15.88 -2.14
CA LEU A 309 21.68 -14.78 -1.24
C LEU A 309 20.51 -13.81 -1.09
N GLY A 310 19.27 -14.28 -1.28
CA GLY A 310 18.08 -13.47 -1.12
C GLY A 310 18.16 -12.62 0.15
N ASP A 311 17.44 -11.50 0.17
CA ASP A 311 17.43 -10.56 1.29
C ASP A 311 16.71 -11.12 2.54
N TYR A 312 16.96 -12.38 2.89
CA TYR A 312 16.44 -13.10 4.04
C TYR A 312 16.71 -12.34 5.33
N ARG A 313 17.80 -11.59 5.45
CA ARG A 313 18.02 -10.70 6.61
C ARG A 313 16.92 -9.66 6.82
N LEU A 314 16.28 -9.21 5.74
CA LEU A 314 15.14 -8.28 5.80
C LEU A 314 13.85 -9.05 6.05
N LEU A 315 13.67 -10.21 5.42
CA LEU A 315 12.48 -11.07 5.59
C LEU A 315 12.41 -11.76 6.95
N GLU A 316 13.53 -12.16 7.56
CA GLU A 316 13.67 -12.76 8.90
C GLU A 316 13.04 -11.92 10.02
N ARG A 317 12.88 -10.62 9.78
CA ARG A 317 12.25 -9.75 10.77
C ARG A 317 10.72 -9.91 10.76
N LEU A 318 10.14 -10.36 9.65
CA LEU A 318 8.71 -10.53 9.43
C LEU A 318 8.25 -11.89 9.96
N ALA A 319 7.30 -11.90 10.89
CA ALA A 319 6.81 -13.16 11.48
C ALA A 319 6.21 -14.10 10.42
N GLU A 320 5.59 -13.54 9.39
CA GLU A 320 5.03 -14.28 8.25
C GLU A 320 6.09 -15.05 7.45
N TRP A 321 7.33 -14.55 7.37
CA TRP A 321 8.43 -15.26 6.70
C TRP A 321 8.73 -16.59 7.37
N HIS A 322 8.75 -16.64 8.71
CA HIS A 322 9.05 -17.86 9.47
C HIS A 322 8.04 -19.00 9.25
N LEU A 323 6.83 -18.70 8.75
CA LEU A 323 5.88 -19.74 8.35
C LEU A 323 6.36 -20.52 7.13
N LEU A 324 7.06 -19.84 6.21
CA LEU A 324 7.56 -20.40 4.96
C LEU A 324 9.02 -20.85 5.02
N GLU A 325 9.79 -20.28 5.94
CA GLU A 325 11.25 -20.38 5.98
C GLU A 325 11.75 -21.82 5.85
N GLN A 326 11.17 -22.76 6.61
CA GLN A 326 11.59 -24.16 6.55
C GLN A 326 11.41 -24.74 5.14
N ASN A 327 10.21 -24.58 4.55
CA ASN A 327 9.89 -25.13 3.24
C ASN A 327 10.73 -24.50 2.14
N LEU A 328 10.90 -23.17 2.17
CA LEU A 328 11.71 -22.45 1.19
C LEU A 328 13.18 -22.89 1.27
N MET A 329 13.72 -23.00 2.49
CA MET A 329 15.10 -23.43 2.70
C MET A 329 15.33 -24.89 2.29
N THR A 330 14.36 -25.79 2.49
CA THR A 330 14.45 -27.18 2.01
C THR A 330 14.56 -27.23 0.48
N VAL A 331 13.69 -26.50 -0.22
CA VAL A 331 13.72 -26.44 -1.70
C VAL A 331 15.03 -25.84 -2.20
N ASN A 332 15.47 -24.71 -1.63
CA ASN A 332 16.71 -24.04 -2.03
C ASN A 332 17.96 -24.90 -1.75
N LYS A 333 18.01 -25.61 -0.62
CA LYS A 333 19.11 -26.54 -0.31
C LYS A 333 19.16 -27.71 -1.28
N LEU A 334 18.03 -28.31 -1.62
CA LEU A 334 18.00 -29.40 -2.59
C LEU A 334 18.38 -28.89 -3.99
N PHE A 335 17.98 -27.67 -4.35
CA PHE A 335 18.39 -27.05 -5.60
C PHE A 335 19.92 -26.86 -5.68
N ALA A 336 20.57 -26.44 -4.59
CA ALA A 336 22.03 -26.36 -4.53
C ALA A 336 22.70 -27.73 -4.74
N VAL A 337 22.09 -28.81 -4.22
CA VAL A 337 22.55 -30.19 -4.49
C VAL A 337 22.40 -30.52 -5.98
N VAL A 338 21.25 -30.22 -6.60
CA VAL A 338 21.05 -30.44 -8.04
C VAL A 338 22.07 -29.66 -8.88
N TYR A 339 22.35 -28.41 -8.53
CA TYR A 339 23.36 -27.62 -9.22
C TYR A 339 24.76 -28.24 -9.10
N SER A 340 25.18 -28.64 -7.89
CA SER A 340 26.45 -29.34 -7.69
C SER A 340 26.52 -30.65 -8.49
N PHE A 341 25.42 -31.41 -8.55
CA PHE A 341 25.34 -32.62 -9.36
C PHE A 341 25.51 -32.34 -10.84
N LEU A 342 24.80 -31.34 -11.39
CA LEU A 342 24.93 -30.94 -12.79
C LEU A 342 26.38 -30.58 -13.12
N ARG A 343 27.02 -29.75 -12.29
CA ARG A 343 28.39 -29.28 -12.49
C ARG A 343 29.42 -30.41 -12.39
N ASP A 344 29.34 -31.25 -11.36
CA ASP A 344 30.31 -32.31 -11.09
C ASP A 344 30.19 -33.50 -12.04
N LYS A 345 28.97 -33.78 -12.51
CA LYS A 345 28.69 -34.97 -13.33
C LYS A 345 28.59 -34.70 -14.82
N ALA A 346 28.40 -33.44 -15.25
CA ALA A 346 28.37 -33.08 -16.68
C ALA A 346 29.56 -33.64 -17.48
N PRO A 347 30.83 -33.55 -17.02
CA PRO A 347 31.97 -34.12 -17.75
C PRO A 347 31.86 -35.64 -17.92
N ARG A 348 31.36 -36.34 -16.89
CA ARG A 348 31.21 -37.80 -16.92
C ARG A 348 30.11 -38.26 -17.88
N PHE A 349 29.02 -37.48 -18.00
CA PHE A 349 28.00 -37.73 -19.02
C PHE A 349 28.52 -37.48 -20.44
N ALA A 350 29.43 -36.52 -20.62
CA ALA A 350 30.12 -36.31 -21.89
C ALA A 350 31.01 -37.49 -22.27
N GLU A 351 31.90 -37.90 -21.35
CA GLU A 351 32.76 -39.08 -21.53
C GLU A 351 31.94 -40.34 -21.85
N GLN A 352 30.82 -40.57 -21.15
CA GLN A 352 29.98 -41.75 -21.40
C GLN A 352 29.33 -41.75 -22.79
N ALA A 353 28.97 -40.58 -23.32
CA ALA A 353 28.39 -40.47 -24.66
C ALA A 353 29.44 -40.67 -25.77
N ASP A 354 30.70 -40.32 -25.52
CA ASP A 354 31.80 -40.39 -26.49
C ASP A 354 32.50 -41.76 -26.55
N LEU A 355 32.14 -42.72 -25.69
CA LEU A 355 32.70 -44.09 -25.69
C LEU A 355 32.15 -44.95 -26.83
N ASP A 356 33.05 -45.47 -27.69
CA ASP A 356 32.78 -46.43 -28.77
C ASP A 356 32.29 -47.81 -28.25
N ASP A 357 31.47 -48.51 -29.05
CA ASP A 357 30.77 -49.77 -28.71
C ASP A 357 31.68 -50.93 -28.27
N GLY A 358 32.98 -50.89 -28.61
CA GLY A 358 33.93 -51.97 -28.34
C GLY A 358 34.47 -52.04 -26.89
N ASP A 359 34.37 -50.95 -26.12
CA ASP A 359 35.08 -50.81 -24.82
C ASP A 359 34.15 -50.83 -23.60
N ARG A 360 32.84 -51.07 -23.80
CA ARG A 360 31.80 -50.95 -22.77
C ARG A 360 31.63 -52.18 -21.87
N SER A 361 32.33 -53.29 -22.12
CA SER A 361 32.14 -54.53 -21.35
C SER A 361 32.79 -54.54 -19.96
N ALA A 362 33.24 -53.38 -19.43
CA ALA A 362 34.01 -53.34 -18.18
C ALA A 362 33.79 -52.10 -17.26
N ASN A 363 32.70 -51.33 -17.36
CA ASN A 363 32.58 -50.07 -16.59
C ASN A 363 31.50 -50.08 -15.49
N SER A 364 31.89 -50.48 -14.26
CA SER A 364 31.10 -50.22 -13.03
C SER A 364 30.79 -48.72 -12.84
N ALA A 365 31.65 -47.86 -13.39
CA ALA A 365 31.54 -46.40 -13.32
C ALA A 365 30.31 -45.84 -14.06
N GLY A 366 29.78 -46.52 -15.08
CA GLY A 366 28.57 -46.11 -15.81
C GLY A 366 27.28 -46.51 -15.07
N ASP A 367 27.28 -47.69 -14.45
CA ASP A 367 26.19 -48.14 -13.58
C ASP A 367 26.07 -47.27 -12.32
N ASP A 368 27.20 -46.86 -11.74
CA ASP A 368 27.22 -45.91 -10.61
C ASP A 368 26.57 -44.57 -11.00
N LEU A 369 26.86 -44.04 -12.19
CA LEU A 369 26.31 -42.76 -12.65
C LEU A 369 24.80 -42.84 -12.93
N ARG A 370 24.35 -43.97 -13.49
CA ARG A 370 22.92 -44.28 -13.67
C ARG A 370 22.18 -44.37 -12.34
N LEU A 371 22.74 -45.07 -11.35
CA LEU A 371 22.15 -45.18 -10.01
C LEU A 371 22.06 -43.82 -9.32
N LEU A 372 23.13 -43.01 -9.38
CA LEU A 372 23.13 -41.65 -8.82
C LEU A 372 22.06 -40.75 -9.46
N THR A 373 21.85 -40.87 -10.76
CA THR A 373 20.84 -40.10 -11.49
C THR A 373 19.43 -40.47 -11.05
N ILE A 374 19.16 -41.77 -10.90
CA ILE A 374 17.87 -42.28 -10.43
C ILE A 374 17.63 -41.86 -8.98
N ASP A 375 18.63 -42.03 -8.11
CA ASP A 375 18.56 -41.66 -6.70
C ASP A 375 18.28 -40.16 -6.50
N LEU A 376 18.93 -39.29 -7.28
CA LEU A 376 18.65 -37.85 -7.28
C LEU A 376 17.19 -37.57 -7.67
N ALA A 377 16.71 -38.18 -8.76
CA ALA A 377 15.36 -37.96 -9.25
C ALA A 377 14.29 -38.49 -8.28
N GLU A 378 14.51 -39.67 -7.70
CA GLU A 378 13.64 -40.26 -6.68
C GLU A 378 13.65 -39.45 -5.39
N THR A 379 14.79 -38.88 -4.98
CA THR A 379 14.87 -37.98 -3.81
C THR A 379 14.03 -36.72 -4.03
N ILE A 380 14.09 -36.12 -5.22
CA ILE A 380 13.32 -34.90 -5.53
C ILE A 380 11.81 -35.18 -5.55
N LEU A 381 11.38 -36.28 -6.15
CA LEU A 381 9.97 -36.56 -6.44
C LEU A 381 9.28 -37.37 -5.34
N PHE A 382 9.99 -38.30 -4.70
CA PHE A 382 9.42 -39.39 -3.91
C PHE A 382 10.13 -39.61 -2.57
N ASP A 383 10.96 -38.67 -2.09
CA ASP A 383 11.53 -38.76 -0.75
C ASP A 383 10.45 -39.03 0.31
N LYS A 384 10.80 -39.82 1.32
CA LYS A 384 9.86 -40.29 2.34
C LYS A 384 9.43 -39.20 3.32
N HIS A 385 10.22 -38.13 3.44
CA HIS A 385 10.00 -37.11 4.46
C HIS A 385 9.62 -35.77 3.84
N GLN A 386 10.36 -35.29 2.84
CA GLN A 386 10.23 -33.93 2.32
C GLN A 386 10.40 -33.87 0.78
N PRO A 387 9.56 -34.57 -0.02
CA PRO A 387 9.64 -34.47 -1.47
C PRO A 387 9.24 -33.06 -1.93
N ILE A 388 9.85 -32.57 -3.01
CA ILE A 388 9.63 -31.20 -3.52
C ILE A 388 8.15 -30.89 -3.81
N PRO A 389 7.37 -31.78 -4.43
CA PRO A 389 5.93 -31.53 -4.61
C PRO A 389 5.20 -31.18 -3.32
N HIS A 390 5.51 -31.86 -2.22
CA HIS A 390 4.92 -31.60 -0.91
C HIS A 390 5.37 -30.25 -0.35
N GLN A 391 6.65 -29.90 -0.49
CA GLN A 391 7.15 -28.61 -0.04
C GLN A 391 6.45 -27.44 -0.75
N LEU A 392 6.23 -27.56 -2.06
CA LEU A 392 5.54 -26.54 -2.86
C LEU A 392 4.04 -26.44 -2.52
N GLU A 393 3.37 -27.57 -2.26
CA GLU A 393 1.98 -27.57 -1.82
C GLU A 393 1.80 -26.88 -0.45
N GLU A 394 2.71 -27.12 0.49
CA GLU A 394 2.71 -26.43 1.78
C GLU A 394 2.96 -24.92 1.62
N ILE A 395 3.92 -24.51 0.78
CA ILE A 395 4.16 -23.10 0.45
C ILE A 395 2.88 -22.46 -0.11
N TYR A 396 2.21 -23.13 -1.05
CA TYR A 396 0.95 -22.67 -1.63
C TYR A 396 -0.17 -22.56 -0.58
N ASN A 397 -0.30 -23.56 0.29
CA ASN A 397 -1.29 -23.56 1.37
C ASN A 397 -1.07 -22.42 2.36
N ILE A 398 0.18 -22.13 2.71
CA ILE A 398 0.53 -20.98 3.56
C ILE A 398 0.20 -19.66 2.84
N MET A 399 0.59 -19.51 1.58
CA MET A 399 0.32 -18.29 0.80
C MET A 399 -1.18 -17.98 0.69
N VAL A 400 -1.96 -18.96 0.22
CA VAL A 400 -3.37 -18.76 -0.15
C VAL A 400 -4.30 -19.04 1.03
N ARG A 401 -4.24 -20.24 1.63
CA ARG A 401 -5.20 -20.64 2.67
C ARG A 401 -4.99 -19.91 3.98
N GLN A 402 -3.75 -19.54 4.30
CA GLN A 402 -3.45 -18.76 5.51
C GLN A 402 -3.34 -17.25 5.24
N ALA A 403 -3.69 -16.80 4.03
CA ALA A 403 -3.71 -15.39 3.63
C ALA A 403 -2.41 -14.63 3.94
N LEU A 404 -1.26 -15.25 3.63
CA LEU A 404 0.06 -14.75 4.03
C LEU A 404 0.31 -13.29 3.62
N TYR A 405 0.06 -12.95 2.35
CA TYR A 405 0.32 -11.61 1.83
C TYR A 405 -0.52 -10.53 2.53
N TYR A 406 -1.78 -10.83 2.87
CA TYR A 406 -2.62 -9.89 3.63
C TYR A 406 -2.08 -9.68 5.05
N ARG A 407 -1.68 -10.76 5.74
CA ARG A 407 -1.09 -10.67 7.08
C ARG A 407 0.21 -9.89 7.07
N ALA A 408 1.08 -10.19 6.11
CA ALA A 408 2.34 -9.50 5.91
C ALA A 408 2.12 -7.99 5.68
N SER A 409 1.10 -7.62 4.88
CA SER A 409 0.78 -6.21 4.58
C SER A 409 0.35 -5.45 5.85
N LEU A 410 -0.49 -6.08 6.68
CA LEU A 410 -0.93 -5.50 7.96
C LEU A 410 0.25 -5.28 8.92
N MET A 411 1.18 -6.23 8.98
CA MET A 411 2.37 -6.13 9.83
C MET A 411 3.36 -5.09 9.30
N ALA A 412 3.56 -5.02 7.99
CA ALA A 412 4.52 -4.14 7.34
C ALA A 412 4.28 -2.64 7.65
N ASN A 413 3.02 -2.22 7.78
CA ASN A 413 2.67 -0.85 8.18
C ASN A 413 3.21 -0.46 9.57
N SER A 414 3.30 -1.41 10.49
CA SER A 414 3.76 -1.16 11.86
C SER A 414 5.27 -1.11 12.02
N VAL A 415 6.02 -1.40 10.94
CA VAL A 415 7.46 -1.66 11.01
C VAL A 415 8.32 -0.84 10.05
N ILE A 416 7.77 0.20 9.41
CA ILE A 416 8.51 1.12 8.52
C ILE A 416 9.85 1.56 9.15
N CYS A 417 9.82 1.91 10.45
CA CYS A 417 11.00 2.36 11.19
C CYS A 417 12.09 1.32 11.41
N SER A 418 11.76 0.03 11.47
CA SER A 418 12.72 -1.04 11.76
C SER A 418 13.30 -1.67 10.50
N TYR A 419 12.61 -1.59 9.35
CA TYR A 419 13.00 -2.31 8.12
C TYR A 419 13.64 -1.39 7.10
N GLY A 420 13.29 -0.10 7.10
CA GLY A 420 13.82 0.83 6.10
C GLY A 420 13.24 0.63 4.69
N LEU A 421 12.12 -0.08 4.56
CA LEU A 421 11.41 -0.35 3.31
C LEU A 421 9.98 0.18 3.40
N SER A 422 9.36 0.47 2.25
CA SER A 422 7.90 0.66 2.21
C SER A 422 7.18 -0.68 2.44
N PRO A 423 5.95 -0.67 2.96
CA PRO A 423 5.16 -1.89 3.10
C PRO A 423 4.99 -2.64 1.77
N GLN A 424 4.76 -1.92 0.68
CA GLN A 424 4.61 -2.51 -0.65
C GLN A 424 5.92 -3.17 -1.14
N GLN A 425 7.08 -2.55 -0.91
CA GLN A 425 8.38 -3.18 -1.20
C GLN A 425 8.57 -4.49 -0.43
N MET A 426 8.19 -4.50 0.86
CA MET A 426 8.30 -5.71 1.69
C MET A 426 7.49 -6.87 1.12
N ILE A 427 6.27 -6.61 0.65
CA ILE A 427 5.41 -7.61 0.00
C ILE A 427 6.04 -8.11 -1.30
N TYR A 428 6.59 -7.20 -2.12
CA TYR A 428 7.25 -7.58 -3.36
C TYR A 428 8.51 -8.43 -3.13
N LEU A 429 9.31 -8.13 -2.09
CA LEU A 429 10.46 -8.97 -1.73
C LEU A 429 10.04 -10.38 -1.31
N LEU A 430 8.99 -10.48 -0.48
CA LEU A 430 8.43 -11.77 -0.09
C LEU A 430 7.96 -12.57 -1.32
N TYR A 431 7.27 -11.91 -2.25
CA TYR A 431 6.89 -12.51 -3.52
C TYR A 431 8.09 -12.98 -4.33
N LYS A 432 9.13 -12.15 -4.51
CA LYS A 432 10.32 -12.50 -5.30
C LYS A 432 11.00 -13.76 -4.77
N SER A 433 11.17 -13.86 -3.45
CA SER A 433 11.74 -15.06 -2.82
C SER A 433 10.86 -16.29 -3.03
N ILE A 434 9.55 -16.20 -2.79
CA ILE A 434 8.65 -17.36 -2.97
C ILE A 434 8.58 -17.78 -4.43
N ALA A 435 8.43 -16.82 -5.34
CA ALA A 435 8.38 -17.02 -6.78
C ALA A 435 9.64 -17.72 -7.31
N MET A 436 10.82 -17.30 -6.82
CA MET A 436 12.10 -17.91 -7.19
C MET A 436 12.19 -19.35 -6.70
N THR A 437 11.83 -19.61 -5.44
CA THR A 437 11.87 -20.96 -4.87
C THR A 437 10.85 -21.89 -5.53
N GLU A 438 9.64 -21.40 -5.84
CA GLU A 438 8.64 -22.18 -6.58
C GLU A 438 9.15 -22.57 -7.98
N LEU A 439 9.82 -21.64 -8.68
CA LEU A 439 10.45 -21.92 -9.96
C LEU A 439 11.57 -22.96 -9.83
N LYS A 440 12.49 -22.81 -8.87
CA LYS A 440 13.54 -23.81 -8.59
C LYS A 440 12.95 -25.20 -8.32
N GLY A 441 11.90 -25.28 -7.51
CA GLY A 441 11.18 -26.53 -7.25
C GLY A 441 10.57 -27.15 -8.51
N TYR A 442 9.93 -26.33 -9.34
CA TYR A 442 9.38 -26.77 -10.63
C TYR A 442 10.47 -27.26 -11.60
N ILE A 443 11.59 -26.54 -11.71
CA ILE A 443 12.76 -26.93 -12.51
C ILE A 443 13.25 -28.31 -12.10
N MET A 444 13.44 -28.54 -10.80
CA MET A 444 13.88 -29.84 -10.27
C MET A 444 12.90 -30.96 -10.60
N MET A 445 11.60 -30.75 -10.45
CA MET A 445 10.59 -31.77 -10.78
C MET A 445 10.62 -32.13 -12.27
N GLN A 446 10.63 -31.14 -13.16
CA GLN A 446 10.67 -31.37 -14.61
C GLN A 446 11.95 -32.09 -15.03
N PHE A 447 13.09 -31.67 -14.47
CA PHE A 447 14.38 -32.33 -14.69
C PHE A 447 14.32 -33.80 -14.25
N SER A 448 13.83 -34.09 -13.04
CA SER A 448 13.71 -35.46 -12.51
C SER A 448 12.82 -36.36 -13.36
N TYR A 449 11.70 -35.87 -13.90
CA TYR A 449 10.87 -36.66 -14.82
C TYR A 449 11.62 -37.00 -16.11
N MET A 450 12.36 -36.03 -16.67
CA MET A 450 13.20 -36.27 -17.83
C MET A 450 14.31 -37.28 -17.53
N LEU A 451 14.96 -37.19 -16.36
CA LEU A 451 15.97 -38.15 -15.90
C LEU A 451 15.42 -39.57 -15.80
N LEU A 452 14.26 -39.76 -15.16
CA LEU A 452 13.68 -41.10 -15.03
C LEU A 452 13.27 -41.68 -16.38
N LYS A 453 12.77 -40.83 -17.29
CA LYS A 453 12.47 -41.22 -18.67
C LYS A 453 13.73 -41.65 -19.43
N THR A 454 14.80 -40.84 -19.42
CA THR A 454 16.05 -41.18 -20.12
C THR A 454 16.68 -42.47 -19.58
N GLN A 455 16.49 -42.77 -18.29
CA GLN A 455 16.96 -44.02 -17.67
C GLN A 455 16.03 -45.23 -17.92
N GLY A 456 14.88 -45.05 -18.58
CA GLY A 456 13.95 -46.13 -18.90
C GLY A 456 13.11 -46.60 -17.70
N LYS A 457 12.85 -45.73 -16.72
CA LYS A 457 12.03 -46.02 -15.53
C LYS A 457 10.53 -45.72 -15.71
N GLY A 458 10.13 -45.19 -16.87
CA GLY A 458 8.75 -44.81 -17.19
C GLY A 458 8.69 -43.67 -18.20
N ASN A 459 7.50 -43.29 -18.67
CA ASN A 459 7.34 -42.21 -19.66
C ASN A 459 7.22 -40.82 -18.99
N PHE A 460 6.63 -40.72 -17.79
CA PHE A 460 6.55 -39.48 -16.98
C PHE A 460 5.98 -38.22 -17.68
N THR A 461 5.43 -38.35 -18.89
CA THR A 461 4.93 -37.25 -19.72
C THR A 461 3.60 -36.72 -19.22
N THR A 462 2.77 -37.59 -18.64
CA THR A 462 1.50 -37.24 -18.01
C THR A 462 1.77 -36.49 -16.70
N GLU A 463 2.63 -37.05 -15.84
CA GLU A 463 2.99 -36.47 -14.55
C GLU A 463 3.65 -35.09 -14.71
N SER A 464 4.54 -34.94 -15.70
CA SER A 464 5.12 -33.65 -16.07
C SER A 464 4.05 -32.64 -16.51
N LYS A 465 3.08 -33.08 -17.34
CA LYS A 465 1.97 -32.22 -17.80
C LYS A 465 1.08 -31.82 -16.64
N ASP A 466 0.79 -32.73 -15.72
CA ASP A 466 -0.01 -32.46 -14.53
C ASP A 466 0.68 -31.44 -13.61
N ARG A 467 2.01 -31.57 -13.38
CA ARG A 467 2.78 -30.57 -12.62
C ARG A 467 2.80 -29.19 -13.27
N ARG A 468 2.83 -29.13 -14.61
CA ARG A 468 2.74 -27.84 -15.32
C ARG A 468 1.36 -27.20 -15.15
N ASN A 469 0.30 -27.99 -15.25
CA ASN A 469 -1.07 -27.51 -15.06
C ASN A 469 -1.31 -27.03 -13.62
N GLU A 470 -0.74 -27.74 -12.65
CA GLU A 470 -0.74 -27.34 -11.25
C GLU A 470 0.00 -26.01 -11.03
N LEU A 471 1.21 -25.84 -11.59
CA LEU A 471 1.95 -24.58 -11.51
C LEU A 471 1.11 -23.42 -12.09
N ARG A 472 0.50 -23.61 -13.26
CA ARG A 472 -0.35 -22.60 -13.90
C ARG A 472 -1.53 -22.19 -13.01
N ALA A 473 -2.24 -23.18 -12.46
CA ALA A 473 -3.37 -22.94 -11.56
C ALA A 473 -2.96 -22.21 -10.28
N ARG A 474 -1.78 -22.53 -9.73
CA ARG A 474 -1.22 -21.85 -8.56
C ARG A 474 -0.84 -20.40 -8.89
N LEU A 475 -0.09 -20.17 -9.97
CA LEU A 475 0.34 -18.84 -10.41
C LEU A 475 -0.86 -17.92 -10.65
N ALA A 476 -1.89 -18.40 -11.34
CA ALA A 476 -3.10 -17.60 -11.60
C ALA A 476 -3.72 -17.08 -10.29
N ARG A 477 -3.84 -17.93 -9.27
CA ARG A 477 -4.42 -17.55 -7.96
C ARG A 477 -3.48 -16.66 -7.15
N THR A 478 -2.20 -16.99 -7.08
CA THR A 478 -1.23 -16.27 -6.23
C THR A 478 -0.90 -14.89 -6.79
N GLN A 479 -0.79 -14.74 -8.11
CA GLN A 479 -0.53 -13.45 -8.74
C GLN A 479 -1.77 -12.53 -8.68
N GLN A 480 -2.99 -13.05 -8.86
CA GLN A 480 -4.22 -12.29 -8.64
C GLN A 480 -4.33 -11.78 -7.20
N LEU A 481 -4.08 -12.68 -6.23
CA LEU A 481 -4.05 -12.32 -4.81
C LEU A 481 -3.02 -11.21 -4.55
N LEU A 482 -1.80 -11.38 -5.04
CA LEU A 482 -0.71 -10.43 -4.85
C LEU A 482 -1.03 -9.06 -5.46
N GLN A 483 -1.55 -9.01 -6.68
CA GLN A 483 -1.99 -7.75 -7.29
C GLN A 483 -3.02 -7.02 -6.42
N SER A 484 -3.99 -7.75 -5.87
CA SER A 484 -4.98 -7.19 -4.95
C SER A 484 -4.34 -6.64 -3.68
N VAL A 485 -3.42 -7.40 -3.06
CA VAL A 485 -2.69 -6.95 -1.87
C VAL A 485 -1.82 -5.73 -2.17
N MET A 486 -1.06 -5.74 -3.26
CA MET A 486 -0.17 -4.64 -3.65
C MET A 486 -0.94 -3.34 -3.89
N ARG A 487 -2.13 -3.41 -4.51
CA ARG A 487 -3.01 -2.26 -4.73
C ARG A 487 -3.52 -1.63 -3.43
N GLN A 488 -3.68 -2.42 -2.37
CA GLN A 488 -4.18 -1.96 -1.07
C GLN A 488 -3.05 -1.60 -0.09
N THR A 489 -1.82 -2.02 -0.39
CA THR A 489 -0.67 -1.82 0.49
C THR A 489 0.00 -0.49 0.18
N SER A 490 0.29 0.31 1.20
CA SER A 490 0.92 1.61 1.01
C SER A 490 2.35 1.47 0.47
N GLY A 491 2.67 2.25 -0.57
CA GLY A 491 4.03 2.47 -1.04
C GLY A 491 4.77 3.56 -0.28
N GLU A 492 4.18 4.13 0.78
CA GLU A 492 4.76 5.22 1.55
C GLU A 492 6.02 4.80 2.32
N TYR A 493 7.04 5.65 2.27
CA TYR A 493 8.24 5.55 3.06
C TYR A 493 8.66 6.92 3.60
N TRP A 494 9.01 6.96 4.89
CA TRP A 494 9.54 8.13 5.57
C TRP A 494 10.55 7.74 6.64
N ARG A 495 11.40 8.70 7.06
CA ARG A 495 12.47 8.43 8.02
C ARG A 495 12.04 8.71 9.46
N CYS A 496 12.19 7.71 10.31
CA CYS A 496 11.89 7.83 11.74
C CYS A 496 12.94 8.66 12.48
N ASP A 497 12.56 9.18 13.65
CA ASP A 497 13.46 10.01 14.45
C ASP A 497 14.68 9.21 14.95
N PRO A 498 15.84 9.87 15.05
CA PRO A 498 17.00 9.30 15.71
C PRO A 498 16.71 9.04 17.19
N ASP A 499 17.60 8.32 17.86
CA ASP A 499 17.45 8.05 19.29
C ASP A 499 17.54 9.34 20.12
N ARG A 500 16.95 9.30 21.32
CA ARG A 500 16.83 10.46 22.20
C ARG A 500 18.20 11.13 22.43
N GLY A 501 18.25 12.46 22.25
CA GLY A 501 19.48 13.25 22.41
C GLY A 501 20.44 13.18 21.21
N SER A 502 20.14 12.40 20.17
CA SER A 502 20.99 12.27 18.98
C SER A 502 20.64 13.25 17.85
N HIS A 503 19.63 14.11 18.04
CA HIS A 503 19.32 15.15 17.06
C HIS A 503 20.49 16.14 16.93
N ARG A 504 20.92 16.41 15.70
CA ARG A 504 22.02 17.34 15.37
C ARG A 504 21.60 18.23 14.21
N GLU A 505 21.68 19.55 14.39
CA GLU A 505 21.37 20.51 13.32
C GLU A 505 22.31 20.28 12.13
N ASN A 506 21.78 20.42 10.91
CA ASN A 506 22.42 20.12 9.63
C ASN A 506 22.73 18.64 9.35
N THR A 507 22.43 17.74 10.30
CA THR A 507 22.55 16.28 10.09
C THR A 507 21.18 15.61 10.10
N THR A 508 20.43 15.77 11.18
CA THR A 508 19.10 15.14 11.35
C THR A 508 17.96 16.14 11.21
N TYR A 509 18.19 17.42 11.46
CA TYR A 509 17.20 18.46 11.22
C TYR A 509 17.87 19.76 10.78
N VAL A 510 17.08 20.66 10.21
CA VAL A 510 17.45 22.04 9.91
C VAL A 510 16.30 22.94 10.34
N GLN A 511 16.62 24.17 10.72
CA GLN A 511 15.65 25.14 11.21
C GLN A 511 15.83 26.49 10.51
N PHE A 512 14.73 27.23 10.44
CA PHE A 512 14.76 28.67 10.22
C PHE A 512 15.14 29.35 11.54
N THR A 513 15.97 30.38 11.48
CA THR A 513 16.43 31.12 12.66
C THR A 513 15.88 32.52 12.59
N ARG A 514 15.42 33.05 13.73
CA ARG A 514 14.94 34.44 13.83
C ARG A 514 13.89 34.80 12.76
N LEU A 515 12.95 33.89 12.46
CA LEU A 515 11.85 34.22 11.55
C LEU A 515 10.83 35.12 12.27
N LEU A 516 10.26 34.59 13.35
CA LEU A 516 9.41 35.31 14.30
C LEU A 516 9.92 35.00 15.70
N GLN A 517 10.22 36.03 16.48
CA GLN A 517 10.71 35.86 17.85
C GLN A 517 9.96 36.77 18.81
N GLY A 518 9.75 36.28 20.03
CA GLY A 518 9.32 37.10 21.16
C GLY A 518 10.24 38.32 21.32
N TYR A 519 9.65 39.50 21.43
CA TYR A 519 10.30 40.79 21.45
C TYR A 519 9.61 41.71 22.45
N ILE A 520 10.37 42.23 23.41
CA ILE A 520 9.86 43.23 24.36
C ILE A 520 10.08 44.60 23.76
N GLU A 521 9.03 45.43 23.70
CA GLU A 521 9.16 46.83 23.27
C GLU A 521 8.23 47.73 24.06
N ASN A 522 8.61 48.98 24.28
CA ASN A 522 7.73 49.95 24.93
C ASN A 522 6.79 50.61 23.92
N GLU A 523 5.56 50.89 24.33
CA GLU A 523 4.56 51.60 23.51
C GLU A 523 5.10 52.91 22.91
N VAL A 524 5.92 53.65 23.68
CA VAL A 524 6.53 54.91 23.25
C VAL A 524 7.45 54.77 22.02
N ASP A 525 8.04 53.59 21.84
CA ASP A 525 9.04 53.32 20.81
C ASP A 525 8.43 52.72 19.52
N MET A 526 7.15 52.30 19.58
CA MET A 526 6.42 51.64 18.49
C MET A 526 5.55 52.58 17.65
N ASN A 527 5.63 53.89 17.87
CA ASN A 527 4.94 54.90 17.08
C ASN A 527 5.84 56.11 16.78
N THR A 528 5.52 56.84 15.72
CA THR A 528 6.28 58.02 15.26
C THR A 528 6.13 59.23 16.16
N ASP A 529 5.05 59.30 16.93
CA ASP A 529 4.72 60.46 17.76
C ASP A 529 5.41 60.40 19.14
N GLU A 530 6.17 59.32 19.39
CA GLU A 530 6.79 59.01 20.67
C GLU A 530 5.79 59.07 21.84
N THR A 531 4.56 58.60 21.67
CA THR A 531 3.50 58.68 22.70
C THR A 531 3.06 57.32 23.25
N CYS A 532 2.36 57.31 24.38
CA CYS A 532 1.77 56.11 24.99
C CYS A 532 0.25 56.28 25.09
N ARG A 533 -0.36 56.67 23.96
CA ARG A 533 -1.81 56.91 23.89
C ARG A 533 -2.60 55.62 23.75
N GLU A 534 -1.99 54.65 23.09
CA GLU A 534 -2.55 53.33 22.82
C GLU A 534 -2.04 52.34 23.86
N THR A 535 -2.70 51.18 23.94
CA THR A 535 -2.26 50.04 24.76
C THR A 535 -1.53 49.00 23.91
N CYS A 536 -0.82 48.06 24.53
CA CYS A 536 -0.19 46.93 23.82
C CYS A 536 -1.12 46.21 22.84
N ASP A 537 -2.41 46.07 23.18
CA ASP A 537 -3.41 45.39 22.33
C ASP A 537 -3.67 46.12 21.01
N HIS A 538 -3.34 47.41 20.89
CA HIS A 538 -3.42 48.16 19.63
C HIS A 538 -2.40 47.66 18.60
N TYR A 539 -1.23 47.19 19.04
CA TYR A 539 -0.09 46.88 18.19
C TYR A 539 -0.14 45.46 17.60
N GLN A 540 -1.25 45.10 16.94
CA GLN A 540 -1.44 43.78 16.34
C GLN A 540 -0.85 43.66 14.92
N TYR A 541 -0.82 44.77 14.18
CA TYR A 541 -0.63 44.75 12.72
C TYR A 541 0.64 45.48 12.27
N GLY A 542 1.78 44.80 12.32
CA GLY A 542 2.99 45.15 11.56
C GLY A 542 3.55 46.56 11.81
N HIS A 543 3.83 46.88 13.07
CA HIS A 543 4.42 48.16 13.51
C HIS A 543 5.96 48.16 13.39
N GLU A 544 6.58 49.33 13.43
CA GLU A 544 8.04 49.45 13.41
C GLU A 544 8.52 50.10 14.71
N GLN A 545 9.70 49.69 15.17
CA GLN A 545 10.39 50.44 16.21
C GLN A 545 10.99 51.71 15.59
N HIS A 546 10.40 52.87 15.88
CA HIS A 546 10.80 54.15 15.28
C HIS A 546 11.93 54.81 16.06
N HIS A 547 11.83 54.81 17.39
CA HIS A 547 12.73 55.53 18.27
C HIS A 547 13.24 54.63 19.40
N CYS A 548 14.13 55.18 20.22
CA CYS A 548 14.54 54.57 21.47
C CYS A 548 14.56 55.65 22.55
N TYR A 549 13.40 55.87 23.15
CA TYR A 549 13.14 56.96 24.07
C TYR A 549 14.13 56.90 25.24
N LYS A 550 14.91 57.98 25.40
CA LYS A 550 15.92 58.15 26.47
C LYS A 550 16.90 56.98 26.62
N GLU A 551 17.18 56.24 25.54
CA GLU A 551 18.08 55.08 25.57
C GLU A 551 17.69 54.07 26.66
N LEU A 552 16.39 53.86 26.89
CA LEU A 552 15.85 52.87 27.83
C LEU A 552 16.14 51.43 27.37
N TYR A 553 15.26 50.46 27.64
CA TYR A 553 15.57 49.05 27.35
C TYR A 553 15.87 48.78 25.86
N CYS A 554 15.24 49.52 24.95
CA CYS A 554 15.50 49.50 23.51
C CYS A 554 16.99 49.65 23.13
N SER A 555 17.81 50.34 23.93
CA SER A 555 19.25 50.51 23.68
C SER A 555 20.08 49.28 24.09
N LYS A 556 19.52 48.45 24.97
CA LYS A 556 20.18 47.27 25.57
C LYS A 556 19.91 45.98 24.81
N GLN A 557 19.00 46.02 23.84
CA GLN A 557 18.65 44.92 22.96
C GLN A 557 18.89 45.26 21.49
N THR A 558 18.93 44.23 20.65
CA THR A 558 19.00 44.44 19.20
C THR A 558 17.64 44.87 18.67
N LYS A 559 17.59 46.02 17.98
CA LYS A 559 16.40 46.52 17.26
C LYS A 559 15.75 45.42 16.40
N CYS A 560 14.42 45.39 16.37
CA CYS A 560 13.69 44.58 15.38
C CYS A 560 13.95 45.13 13.97
N ALA A 561 14.57 44.33 13.09
CA ALA A 561 14.95 44.80 11.76
C ALA A 561 13.77 44.88 10.77
N GLY A 562 12.68 44.16 11.05
CA GLY A 562 11.45 44.22 10.28
C GLY A 562 10.29 44.77 11.11
N ARG A 563 9.16 44.08 11.09
CA ARG A 563 7.91 44.55 11.69
C ARG A 563 7.53 43.78 12.96
N ILE A 564 6.77 44.44 13.82
CA ILE A 564 6.31 43.98 15.13
C ILE A 564 4.81 43.65 15.02
N TYR A 565 4.42 42.47 15.51
CA TYR A 565 3.07 41.93 15.43
C TYR A 565 2.63 41.33 16.76
N ASP A 566 1.33 41.06 16.89
CA ASP A 566 0.74 40.27 17.98
C ASP A 566 1.23 40.66 19.38
N CYS A 567 1.23 41.97 19.67
CA CYS A 567 1.63 42.48 20.98
C CYS A 567 0.56 42.18 22.05
N GLU A 568 1.00 41.77 23.24
CA GLU A 568 0.17 41.59 24.42
C GLU A 568 0.77 42.32 25.65
N TYR A 569 -0.10 42.86 26.49
CA TYR A 569 0.26 43.33 27.83
C TYR A 569 0.20 42.15 28.81
N ILE A 570 1.26 41.95 29.61
CA ILE A 570 1.32 40.89 30.62
C ILE A 570 1.40 41.51 32.02
N ASP A 571 2.40 42.36 32.26
CA ASP A 571 2.59 43.08 33.52
C ASP A 571 3.44 44.33 33.31
N SER A 572 3.39 45.25 34.28
CA SER A 572 4.09 46.54 34.23
C SER A 572 5.59 46.41 34.46
N ASP A 573 6.00 45.50 35.35
CA ASP A 573 7.38 45.29 35.76
C ASP A 573 7.84 43.87 35.39
N MET A 574 9.07 43.77 34.86
CA MET A 574 9.66 42.48 34.52
C MET A 574 11.20 42.46 34.61
N TRP A 575 11.74 41.27 34.84
CA TRP A 575 13.17 40.95 34.77
C TRP A 575 13.44 40.12 33.52
N ILE A 576 14.17 40.73 32.58
CA ILE A 576 14.53 40.09 31.33
C ILE A 576 15.92 39.48 31.48
N CYS A 577 16.06 38.21 31.09
CA CYS A 577 17.36 37.57 30.94
C CYS A 577 17.78 37.55 29.47
N PRO A 578 18.71 38.42 29.03
CA PRO A 578 19.18 38.42 27.65
C PRO A 578 19.97 37.15 27.33
N ALA A 579 19.80 36.65 26.11
CA ALA A 579 20.55 35.49 25.63
C ALA A 579 22.06 35.76 25.55
N ALA A 580 22.85 34.69 25.64
CA ALA A 580 24.31 34.75 25.56
C ALA A 580 24.80 35.42 24.24
N PRO A 581 25.97 36.08 24.25
CA PRO A 581 26.54 36.65 23.02
C PRO A 581 26.69 35.59 21.92
N GLY A 582 26.29 35.93 20.69
CA GLY A 582 26.31 35.00 19.55
C GLY A 582 25.15 33.99 19.51
N SER A 583 24.25 34.00 20.50
CA SER A 583 23.03 33.18 20.48
C SER A 583 22.06 33.64 19.37
N GLN A 584 21.34 32.66 18.80
CA GLN A 584 20.23 32.94 17.89
C GLN A 584 19.00 33.50 18.62
N ARG A 585 18.94 33.34 19.95
CA ARG A 585 17.85 33.80 20.83
C ARG A 585 18.06 35.27 21.21
N ARG A 586 16.98 35.95 21.59
CA ARG A 586 17.00 37.29 22.20
C ARG A 586 16.99 37.18 23.73
N TYR A 587 16.18 36.26 24.26
CA TYR A 587 16.02 36.04 25.70
C TYR A 587 16.17 34.56 26.07
N GLU A 588 16.70 34.27 27.26
CA GLU A 588 16.60 32.92 27.85
C GLU A 588 15.27 32.74 28.56
N TYR A 589 14.87 33.75 29.35
CA TYR A 589 13.57 33.83 30.00
C TYR A 589 13.22 35.29 30.31
N ILE A 590 11.94 35.53 30.59
CA ILE A 590 11.39 36.78 31.10
C ILE A 590 10.55 36.44 32.32
N GLU A 591 10.76 37.13 33.44
CA GLU A 591 10.02 36.96 34.68
C GLU A 591 9.24 38.23 34.97
N TYR A 592 7.93 38.13 35.14
CA TYR A 592 7.03 39.25 35.42
C TYR A 592 6.77 39.35 36.93
N GLU A 593 6.41 40.55 37.41
CA GLU A 593 6.17 40.80 38.84
C GLU A 593 5.01 39.98 39.42
N ASN A 594 3.96 39.73 38.64
CA ASN A 594 2.86 38.83 38.96
C ASN A 594 3.27 37.34 39.12
N GLY A 595 4.53 36.99 38.89
CA GLY A 595 5.07 35.64 39.00
C GLY A 595 4.96 34.80 37.72
N GLU A 596 4.40 35.34 36.63
CA GLU A 596 4.44 34.66 35.33
C GLU A 596 5.87 34.62 34.79
N ILE A 597 6.26 33.46 34.24
CA ILE A 597 7.56 33.28 33.61
C ILE A 597 7.33 32.84 32.16
N ARG A 598 8.00 33.53 31.23
CA ARG A 598 8.07 33.16 29.82
C ARG A 598 9.47 32.58 29.56
N GLY A 599 9.52 31.34 29.09
CA GLY A 599 10.78 30.61 28.93
C GLY A 599 11.19 29.84 30.18
N ARG A 600 12.42 29.33 30.20
CA ARG A 600 12.91 28.47 31.29
C ARG A 600 13.87 29.25 32.17
N LYS A 601 13.43 29.61 33.38
CA LYS A 601 14.25 30.32 34.36
C LYS A 601 15.46 29.46 34.76
N GLN A 602 16.64 29.88 34.31
CA GLN A 602 17.92 29.23 34.53
C GLN A 602 18.98 30.30 34.83
N HIS A 603 20.25 29.90 34.91
CA HIS A 603 21.35 30.85 35.06
C HIS A 603 21.34 31.87 33.91
N CYS A 604 21.37 33.16 34.24
CA CYS A 604 21.35 34.23 33.26
C CYS A 604 22.78 34.67 32.86
N PRO A 605 23.26 34.37 31.63
CA PRO A 605 24.67 34.57 31.28
C PRO A 605 25.13 36.03 31.28
N ARG A 606 24.20 36.96 31.01
CA ARG A 606 24.48 38.41 30.88
C ARG A 606 23.94 39.23 32.05
N GLY A 607 23.46 38.56 33.11
CA GLY A 607 22.70 39.20 34.17
C GLY A 607 21.29 39.60 33.74
N THR A 608 20.43 39.85 34.71
CA THR A 608 19.04 40.27 34.46
C THR A 608 18.95 41.78 34.31
N SER A 609 18.07 42.25 33.42
CA SER A 609 17.71 43.66 33.27
C SER A 609 16.30 43.85 33.80
N LYS A 610 16.13 44.68 34.84
CA LYS A 610 14.80 45.11 35.28
C LYS A 610 14.30 46.21 34.34
N VAL A 611 13.05 46.09 33.91
CA VAL A 611 12.33 47.13 33.17
C VAL A 611 10.99 47.36 33.84
N ASP A 612 10.65 48.63 34.02
CA ASP A 612 9.46 49.07 34.74
C ASP A 612 8.64 49.94 33.80
N SER A 613 7.33 49.80 33.79
CA SER A 613 6.43 50.71 33.08
C SER A 613 6.30 52.04 33.83
N TRP A 614 6.00 53.14 33.14
CA TRP A 614 6.00 54.47 33.77
C TRP A 614 4.87 55.36 33.30
N TRP A 615 4.52 56.33 34.15
CA TRP A 615 3.58 57.39 33.79
C TRP A 615 4.29 58.53 33.08
N ARG A 616 3.82 58.87 31.87
CA ARG A 616 4.16 60.10 31.18
C ARG A 616 3.03 61.10 31.42
N TRP A 617 3.28 62.04 32.33
CA TRP A 617 2.27 62.97 32.85
C TRP A 617 1.17 62.21 33.61
N LEU A 618 0.06 62.86 33.96
CA LEU A 618 -0.98 62.26 34.81
C LEU A 618 -1.92 61.25 34.11
N PHE A 619 -1.88 61.13 32.78
CA PHE A 619 -2.92 60.41 32.02
C PHE A 619 -2.40 59.33 31.06
N TRP A 620 -1.09 59.24 30.80
CA TRP A 620 -0.54 58.27 29.85
C TRP A 620 0.40 57.31 30.58
N HIS A 621 0.06 56.03 30.58
CA HIS A 621 0.90 54.97 31.12
C HIS A 621 1.63 54.31 29.96
N CYS A 622 2.97 54.33 29.98
CA CYS A 622 3.81 53.71 28.97
C CYS A 622 4.17 52.30 29.41
N SER A 623 3.52 51.31 28.80
CA SER A 623 3.72 49.91 29.14
C SER A 623 4.76 49.24 28.25
N TYR A 624 5.46 48.24 28.78
CA TYR A 624 6.23 47.30 27.96
C TYR A 624 5.34 46.16 27.46
N CYS A 625 5.37 45.92 26.17
CA CYS A 625 4.58 44.91 25.48
C CYS A 625 5.44 43.71 25.12
N PHE A 626 4.87 42.51 25.21
CA PHE A 626 5.46 41.30 24.64
C PHE A 626 4.87 41.06 23.25
N CYS A 627 5.70 41.16 22.22
CA CYS A 627 5.30 41.11 20.82
C CYS A 627 6.06 40.04 20.05
N LEU A 628 5.72 39.84 18.77
CA LEU A 628 6.49 39.07 17.82
C LEU A 628 7.23 39.99 16.85
N CYS A 629 8.55 39.85 16.76
CA CYS A 629 9.37 40.53 15.77
C CYS A 629 9.59 39.63 14.55
N ASP A 630 9.14 40.07 13.37
CA ASP A 630 9.55 39.54 12.07
C ASP A 630 10.93 40.09 11.71
N ASP A 631 11.97 39.42 12.19
CA ASP A 631 13.34 39.93 12.19
C ASP A 631 14.02 39.78 10.82
N ALA A 632 13.82 40.74 9.92
CA ALA A 632 14.42 40.76 8.57
C ALA A 632 15.94 41.05 8.56
N GLY A 633 16.65 40.83 9.66
CA GLY A 633 18.08 41.10 9.80
C GLY A 633 18.98 40.02 9.20
N ARG A 634 20.29 40.32 9.14
CA ARG A 634 21.34 39.44 8.56
C ARG A 634 21.50 38.05 9.22
N HIS A 635 20.92 37.85 10.39
CA HIS A 635 21.00 36.61 11.17
C HIS A 635 19.73 35.75 11.03
N SER A 636 18.77 36.17 10.22
CA SER A 636 17.55 35.44 9.97
C SER A 636 17.69 34.50 8.77
N ASP A 637 17.60 33.19 9.03
CA ASP A 637 17.43 32.20 7.96
C ASP A 637 15.93 32.15 7.62
N ARG A 638 15.56 32.66 6.43
CA ARG A 638 14.14 32.80 6.02
C ARG A 638 13.88 32.55 4.53
N TYR A 639 14.84 31.95 3.83
CA TYR A 639 14.77 31.77 2.38
C TYR A 639 14.58 30.30 2.02
N VAL A 640 13.65 30.04 1.10
CA VAL A 640 13.38 28.69 0.55
C VAL A 640 13.59 28.71 -0.96
N SER A 641 14.39 27.79 -1.49
CA SER A 641 14.66 27.69 -2.92
C SER A 641 13.40 27.23 -3.67
N LEU A 642 13.05 27.95 -4.75
CA LEU A 642 12.02 27.56 -5.72
C LEU A 642 12.62 26.88 -6.96
N ARG A 643 13.96 26.86 -7.08
CA ARG A 643 14.66 26.16 -8.15
C ARG A 643 14.45 24.64 -8.06
N GLU A 644 14.36 24.02 -9.22
CA GLU A 644 14.17 22.59 -9.36
C GLU A 644 15.39 21.76 -8.93
N SER A 645 15.11 20.58 -8.38
CA SER A 645 16.09 19.53 -8.13
C SER A 645 15.66 18.30 -8.93
N VAL A 646 16.43 17.94 -9.95
CA VAL A 646 16.03 16.95 -10.98
C VAL A 646 17.10 15.89 -11.16
N SER A 647 16.69 14.67 -11.54
CA SER A 647 17.61 13.63 -11.98
C SER A 647 18.07 13.89 -13.42
N ASP A 648 19.23 13.34 -13.77
CA ASP A 648 19.76 13.34 -15.13
C ASP A 648 19.06 12.28 -15.99
N ILE A 649 17.89 12.67 -16.51
CA ILE A 649 17.08 11.84 -17.38
C ILE A 649 17.76 11.51 -18.71
N THR A 650 18.77 12.27 -19.14
CA THR A 650 19.52 11.98 -20.37
C THR A 650 20.46 10.78 -20.20
N GLN A 651 20.88 10.53 -18.97
CA GLN A 651 21.67 9.37 -18.58
C GLN A 651 20.79 8.25 -17.97
N ASN A 652 19.49 8.24 -18.28
CA ASN A 652 18.53 7.25 -17.79
C ASN A 652 18.46 7.16 -16.25
N ARG A 653 18.63 8.29 -15.55
CA ARG A 653 18.58 8.34 -14.07
C ARG A 653 17.23 8.81 -13.56
N VAL A 654 16.75 8.17 -12.50
CA VAL A 654 15.49 8.47 -11.82
C VAL A 654 15.72 8.90 -10.38
N VAL A 655 14.72 9.52 -9.76
CA VAL A 655 14.80 9.91 -8.35
C VAL A 655 14.51 8.71 -7.46
N THR A 656 15.37 8.48 -6.46
CA THR A 656 15.30 7.35 -5.51
C THR A 656 15.11 7.80 -4.06
N GLY A 657 15.24 9.09 -3.78
CA GLY A 657 15.10 9.62 -2.42
C GLY A 657 15.11 11.14 -2.34
N LEU A 658 14.74 11.67 -1.17
CA LEU A 658 14.60 13.11 -0.91
C LEU A 658 15.28 13.51 0.40
N ARG A 659 15.72 14.78 0.49
CA ARG A 659 16.31 15.34 1.71
C ARG A 659 16.24 16.86 1.74
N PHE A 660 15.99 17.44 2.92
CA PHE A 660 16.20 18.87 3.14
C PHE A 660 17.67 19.18 3.46
N VAL A 661 18.20 20.25 2.86
CA VAL A 661 19.54 20.77 3.15
C VAL A 661 19.53 22.29 3.26
N LYS A 662 20.30 22.83 4.22
CA LYS A 662 20.54 24.27 4.36
C LYS A 662 21.92 24.63 3.81
N ARG A 663 21.98 25.56 2.86
CA ARG A 663 23.22 26.07 2.25
C ARG A 663 23.11 27.58 2.04
N ARG A 664 24.10 28.35 2.51
CA ARG A 664 24.10 29.84 2.40
C ARG A 664 22.78 30.49 2.84
N GLN A 665 22.23 30.05 3.99
CA GLN A 665 20.93 30.52 4.54
C GLN A 665 19.69 30.21 3.68
N MET A 666 19.86 29.42 2.61
CA MET A 666 18.79 28.96 1.73
C MET A 666 18.43 27.52 2.08
N MET A 667 17.13 27.26 2.22
CA MET A 667 16.59 25.91 2.35
C MET A 667 16.36 25.29 0.97
N HIS A 668 16.88 24.09 0.74
CA HIS A 668 16.67 23.33 -0.48
C HIS A 668 16.06 21.97 -0.16
N LEU A 669 15.12 21.54 -1.00
CA LEU A 669 14.72 20.14 -1.12
C LEU A 669 15.53 19.54 -2.27
N ILE A 670 16.32 18.52 -1.98
CA ILE A 670 17.20 17.88 -2.95
C ILE A 670 16.80 16.43 -3.17
N VAL A 671 17.16 15.91 -4.35
CA VAL A 671 16.87 14.52 -4.76
C VAL A 671 18.14 13.68 -4.72
N GLN A 672 17.98 12.39 -4.44
CA GLN A 672 18.94 11.36 -4.77
C GLN A 672 18.57 10.78 -6.13
N GLN A 673 19.57 10.50 -6.98
CA GLN A 673 19.38 9.86 -8.27
C GLN A 673 20.17 8.55 -8.38
N GLY A 674 19.68 7.65 -9.23
CA GLY A 674 20.36 6.40 -9.60
C GLY A 674 19.97 5.98 -11.03
N LEU A 675 20.85 5.20 -11.67
CA LEU A 675 20.60 4.62 -12.99
C LEU A 675 19.48 3.57 -12.90
N LEU A 676 18.48 3.72 -13.76
CA LEU A 676 17.38 2.76 -13.90
C LEU A 676 17.84 1.54 -14.70
N LEU A 677 17.52 0.36 -14.20
CA LEU A 677 17.80 -0.95 -14.80
C LEU A 677 16.49 -1.69 -15.16
N PRO A 678 16.57 -2.75 -15.99
CA PRO A 678 15.43 -3.60 -16.32
C PRO A 678 14.64 -4.06 -15.09
N GLY A 679 13.31 -4.11 -15.21
CA GLY A 679 12.44 -4.57 -14.12
C GLY A 679 12.28 -3.56 -12.98
N GLY A 680 12.69 -2.31 -13.17
CA GLY A 680 12.59 -1.25 -12.17
C GLY A 680 13.70 -1.30 -11.10
N ASP A 681 14.75 -2.09 -11.31
CA ASP A 681 15.91 -2.12 -10.42
C ASP A 681 16.73 -0.82 -10.55
N ILE A 682 17.54 -0.51 -9.53
CA ILE A 682 18.45 0.64 -9.51
C ILE A 682 19.88 0.15 -9.32
N ASP A 683 20.81 0.69 -10.11
CA ASP A 683 22.23 0.42 -9.91
C ASP A 683 22.74 1.15 -8.66
N ASN A 684 22.97 0.38 -7.59
CA ASN A 684 23.47 0.87 -6.30
C ASN A 684 24.80 1.64 -6.41
N SER A 685 25.66 1.31 -7.38
CA SER A 685 26.96 1.96 -7.57
C SER A 685 26.84 3.40 -8.11
N THR A 686 25.69 3.72 -8.70
CA THR A 686 25.43 5.02 -9.35
C THR A 686 24.70 6.02 -8.45
N LEU A 687 24.31 5.61 -7.24
CA LEU A 687 23.53 6.43 -6.33
C LEU A 687 24.29 7.67 -5.89
N GLU A 688 23.68 8.83 -6.11
CA GLU A 688 24.27 10.11 -5.69
C GLU A 688 23.20 11.15 -5.34
N TRP A 689 23.53 12.05 -4.41
CA TRP A 689 22.69 13.19 -4.09
C TRP A 689 22.99 14.33 -5.06
N VAL A 690 21.95 14.82 -5.75
CA VAL A 690 22.07 15.96 -6.65
C VAL A 690 22.33 17.22 -5.81
N ALA A 691 23.57 17.71 -5.85
CA ALA A 691 23.97 18.88 -5.10
C ALA A 691 23.25 20.13 -5.64
N PRO A 692 22.60 20.94 -4.79
CA PRO A 692 21.97 22.16 -5.25
C PRO A 692 23.07 23.16 -5.62
N ASN A 693 22.97 23.79 -6.79
CA ASN A 693 23.84 24.91 -7.13
C ASN A 693 23.64 26.05 -6.12
N PRO A 694 24.59 26.32 -5.21
CA PRO A 694 24.34 27.19 -4.08
C PRO A 694 24.29 28.65 -4.55
N PHE A 695 23.21 29.34 -4.22
CA PHE A 695 23.00 30.75 -4.53
C PHE A 695 22.54 31.52 -3.28
N SER A 696 22.73 32.83 -3.30
CA SER A 696 22.30 33.77 -2.26
C SER A 696 21.15 34.64 -2.76
N HIS A 697 20.31 35.10 -1.85
CA HIS A 697 19.26 36.09 -2.14
C HIS A 697 19.80 37.43 -2.68
N THR A 698 21.10 37.71 -2.48
CA THR A 698 21.79 38.92 -2.96
C THR A 698 22.49 38.75 -4.30
N ASP A 699 22.52 37.54 -4.86
CA ASP A 699 23.23 37.27 -6.10
C ASP A 699 22.56 37.96 -7.30
N LYS A 700 23.37 38.43 -8.26
CA LYS A 700 22.86 39.15 -9.43
C LYS A 700 21.93 38.25 -10.26
N GLY A 701 20.70 38.72 -10.48
CA GLY A 701 19.71 38.03 -11.31
C GLY A 701 18.80 37.05 -10.56
N VAL A 702 19.04 36.84 -9.27
CA VAL A 702 18.18 36.03 -8.38
C VAL A 702 17.02 36.89 -7.88
N ARG A 703 15.78 36.38 -7.90
CA ARG A 703 14.58 37.14 -7.51
C ARG A 703 13.64 36.36 -6.57
N ASP A 704 13.07 37.05 -5.58
CA ASP A 704 11.99 36.53 -4.73
C ASP A 704 10.74 36.24 -5.56
N GLY A 705 10.05 35.14 -5.25
CA GLY A 705 8.91 34.61 -5.99
C GLY A 705 9.25 33.89 -7.30
N ARG A 706 10.52 33.92 -7.75
CA ARG A 706 10.98 33.22 -8.95
C ARG A 706 12.05 32.17 -8.66
N ASP A 707 13.14 32.57 -8.00
CA ASP A 707 14.27 31.70 -7.67
C ASP A 707 14.18 31.18 -6.24
N TYR A 708 13.66 32.00 -5.33
CA TYR A 708 13.47 31.69 -3.93
C TYR A 708 12.21 32.36 -3.39
N HIS A 709 11.74 31.91 -2.25
CA HIS A 709 10.64 32.50 -1.49
C HIS A 709 11.16 33.03 -0.16
N THR A 710 10.82 34.28 0.16
CA THR A 710 11.13 34.90 1.46
C THR A 710 9.97 34.68 2.42
N LEU A 711 10.25 34.01 3.54
CA LEU A 711 9.30 33.86 4.64
C LEU A 711 9.13 35.18 5.39
N SER A 712 7.88 35.51 5.72
CA SER A 712 7.49 36.67 6.53
C SER A 712 6.25 36.33 7.36
N TYR A 713 5.79 37.26 8.20
CA TYR A 713 4.58 37.06 9.01
C TYR A 713 3.40 36.50 8.20
N ASP A 714 3.11 37.05 7.02
CA ASP A 714 1.98 36.60 6.20
C ASP A 714 2.32 35.47 5.22
N ARG A 715 3.61 35.27 4.88
CA ARG A 715 4.08 34.34 3.82
C ARG A 715 4.85 33.14 4.38
N ARG A 716 4.27 32.47 5.38
CA ARG A 716 4.93 31.38 6.14
C ARG A 716 4.19 30.05 6.16
N ALA A 717 3.18 29.92 5.31
CA ALA A 717 2.40 28.70 5.19
C ALA A 717 3.13 27.66 4.32
N VAL A 718 3.04 26.39 4.71
CA VAL A 718 3.58 25.25 3.98
C VAL A 718 2.46 24.23 3.81
N ASP A 719 2.20 23.85 2.57
CA ASP A 719 1.24 22.82 2.21
C ASP A 719 1.84 21.42 2.43
N LEU A 720 1.08 20.55 3.07
CA LEU A 720 1.49 19.18 3.42
C LEU A 720 0.80 18.19 2.49
N ASP A 721 1.16 18.25 1.20
CA ASP A 721 0.54 17.44 0.16
C ASP A 721 1.32 16.16 -0.13
N ASP A 722 0.57 15.15 -0.55
CA ASP A 722 1.06 13.94 -1.20
C ASP A 722 0.76 14.03 -2.69
N VAL A 723 1.80 13.96 -3.53
CA VAL A 723 1.67 14.04 -4.99
C VAL A 723 2.15 12.74 -5.62
N HIS A 724 1.29 12.11 -6.40
CA HIS A 724 1.55 10.85 -7.09
C HIS A 724 1.65 11.06 -8.60
N VAL A 725 2.55 10.32 -9.23
CA VAL A 725 2.65 10.25 -10.70
C VAL A 725 1.55 9.34 -11.26
N HIS A 726 1.26 9.48 -12.54
CA HIS A 726 0.31 8.60 -13.24
C HIS A 726 0.89 7.19 -13.43
N PRO A 727 0.05 6.15 -13.57
CA PRO A 727 0.53 4.81 -13.89
C PRO A 727 1.46 4.79 -15.13
N GLY A 728 2.59 4.09 -15.03
CA GLY A 728 3.62 4.02 -16.08
C GLY A 728 4.64 5.18 -16.06
N TYR A 729 4.50 6.14 -15.14
CA TYR A 729 5.47 7.22 -14.93
C TYR A 729 6.28 7.02 -13.66
N VAL A 730 7.43 7.67 -13.59
CA VAL A 730 8.32 7.71 -12.42
C VAL A 730 8.73 9.14 -12.10
N LEU A 731 9.06 9.37 -10.83
CA LEU A 731 9.57 10.64 -10.32
C LEU A 731 10.98 10.93 -10.87
N THR A 732 11.14 12.09 -11.49
CA THR A 732 12.44 12.57 -12.03
C THR A 732 12.83 13.95 -11.52
N GLY A 733 12.06 14.55 -10.61
CA GLY A 733 12.42 15.81 -9.98
C GLY A 733 11.39 16.34 -9.01
N VAL A 734 11.80 17.31 -8.20
CA VAL A 734 10.93 18.04 -7.26
C VAL A 734 11.29 19.52 -7.26
N ARG A 735 10.32 20.37 -6.93
CA ARG A 735 10.53 21.79 -6.68
C ARG A 735 9.44 22.35 -5.79
N PHE A 736 9.72 23.52 -5.21
CA PHE A 736 8.67 24.33 -4.59
C PHE A 736 8.17 25.38 -5.57
N ARG A 737 6.88 25.68 -5.47
CA ARG A 737 6.27 26.88 -6.03
C ARG A 737 5.48 27.61 -4.95
N THR A 738 5.03 28.81 -5.25
CA THR A 738 4.17 29.60 -4.38
C THR A 738 2.72 29.60 -4.88
N LEU A 739 1.79 29.17 -4.04
CA LEU A 739 0.35 29.33 -4.25
C LEU A 739 -0.18 30.40 -3.28
N GLY A 740 -0.32 31.63 -3.76
CA GLY A 740 -0.59 32.77 -2.88
C GLY A 740 0.52 32.95 -1.85
N ALA A 741 0.22 32.75 -0.56
CA ALA A 741 1.16 32.85 0.55
C ALA A 741 1.76 31.50 1.00
N HIS A 742 1.40 30.40 0.32
CA HIS A 742 1.77 29.03 0.68
C HIS A 742 2.92 28.51 -0.18
N LEU A 743 3.84 27.79 0.46
CA LEU A 743 4.82 26.94 -0.22
C LEU A 743 4.14 25.62 -0.57
N ASN A 744 4.13 25.29 -1.86
CA ASN A 744 3.47 24.11 -2.41
C ASN A 744 4.48 23.24 -3.16
N LEU A 745 4.40 21.92 -2.98
CA LEU A 745 5.28 20.94 -3.60
C LEU A 745 4.80 20.60 -5.02
N GLU A 746 5.73 20.65 -5.98
CA GLU A 746 5.55 20.08 -7.31
C GLU A 746 6.56 18.97 -7.55
N ILE A 747 6.13 17.96 -8.30
CA ILE A 747 6.97 16.85 -8.74
C ILE A 747 7.02 16.79 -10.26
N ARG A 748 8.13 16.29 -10.79
CA ARG A 748 8.31 16.04 -12.22
C ARG A 748 8.18 14.55 -12.49
N MET A 749 7.32 14.18 -13.43
CA MET A 749 7.12 12.81 -13.86
C MET A 749 7.63 12.59 -15.28
N THR A 750 8.21 11.42 -15.53
CA THR A 750 8.67 10.96 -16.86
C THR A 750 8.18 9.54 -17.09
N GLU A 751 7.74 9.23 -18.31
CA GLU A 751 7.27 7.88 -18.66
C GLU A 751 8.44 6.88 -18.62
N MET A 752 8.17 5.66 -18.19
CA MET A 752 9.17 4.60 -18.06
C MET A 752 8.69 3.34 -18.79
N ASN A 753 9.61 2.69 -19.51
CA ASN A 753 9.44 1.31 -19.93
C ASN A 753 9.99 0.40 -18.82
N PHE A 754 9.09 -0.31 -18.14
CA PHE A 754 9.43 -1.12 -16.99
C PHE A 754 10.31 -2.32 -17.33
N THR A 755 10.05 -3.02 -18.45
CA THR A 755 10.83 -4.21 -18.83
C THR A 755 12.24 -3.85 -19.28
N SER A 756 12.42 -2.82 -20.11
CA SER A 756 13.76 -2.41 -20.54
C SER A 756 14.49 -1.58 -19.48
N GLY A 757 13.78 -1.01 -18.51
CA GLY A 757 14.38 -0.13 -17.51
C GLY A 757 14.83 1.20 -18.11
N THR A 758 14.08 1.74 -19.06
CA THR A 758 14.48 2.98 -19.77
C THR A 758 13.38 4.04 -19.72
N LEU A 759 13.79 5.29 -19.51
CA LEU A 759 12.88 6.44 -19.63
C LEU A 759 12.45 6.64 -21.09
N VAL A 760 11.16 6.83 -21.30
CA VAL A 760 10.54 7.07 -22.61
C VAL A 760 10.41 8.57 -22.82
N ASP A 761 10.87 9.05 -23.97
CA ASP A 761 10.81 10.45 -24.39
C ASP A 761 11.14 11.47 -23.27
N PRO A 762 12.40 11.52 -22.77
CA PRO A 762 12.79 12.39 -21.66
C PRO A 762 12.46 13.89 -21.86
N ASN A 763 12.27 14.33 -23.11
CA ASN A 763 11.90 15.72 -23.43
C ASN A 763 10.42 16.04 -23.14
N GLN A 764 9.58 15.04 -22.83
CA GLN A 764 8.16 15.18 -22.55
C GLN A 764 7.83 15.08 -21.05
N SER A 765 8.81 15.29 -20.15
CA SER A 765 8.56 15.33 -18.71
C SER A 765 7.54 16.41 -18.31
N ILE A 766 6.69 16.10 -17.33
CA ILE A 766 5.58 16.96 -16.91
C ILE A 766 5.70 17.29 -15.43
N TRP A 767 5.49 18.55 -15.07
CA TRP A 767 5.38 18.99 -13.67
C TRP A 767 3.92 18.90 -13.22
N ILE A 768 3.68 18.30 -12.06
CA ILE A 768 2.37 18.16 -11.42
C ILE A 768 2.45 18.54 -9.94
N GLY A 769 1.35 19.02 -9.37
CA GLY A 769 1.23 19.38 -7.96
C GLY A 769 -0.23 19.45 -7.54
N ASN A 770 -0.50 19.63 -6.25
CA ASN A 770 -1.86 19.82 -5.76
C ASN A 770 -2.25 21.30 -5.84
N ASP A 771 -3.24 21.61 -6.68
CA ASP A 771 -3.79 22.97 -6.88
C ASP A 771 -4.97 23.29 -5.94
N GLU A 772 -5.33 22.40 -5.02
CA GLU A 772 -6.42 22.64 -4.08
C GLU A 772 -6.11 23.83 -3.15
N THR A 773 -7.06 24.77 -3.07
CA THR A 773 -6.91 25.99 -2.27
C THR A 773 -7.64 25.92 -0.93
N VAL A 774 -8.61 25.02 -0.78
CA VAL A 774 -9.37 24.84 0.47
C VAL A 774 -8.64 23.81 1.32
N ARG A 775 -8.00 24.26 2.40
CA ARG A 775 -7.11 23.43 3.22
C ARG A 775 -7.37 23.63 4.69
N THR A 776 -7.06 22.60 5.48
CA THR A 776 -7.20 22.64 6.94
C THR A 776 -5.87 23.00 7.60
N GLU A 777 -5.87 24.02 8.46
CA GLU A 777 -4.66 24.44 9.19
C GLU A 777 -4.39 23.50 10.37
N ILE A 778 -3.14 23.07 10.53
CA ILE A 778 -2.64 22.41 11.73
C ILE A 778 -2.10 23.49 12.68
N PRO A 779 -2.75 23.75 13.83
CA PRO A 779 -2.33 24.81 14.74
C PRO A 779 -1.07 24.41 15.52
N LEU A 780 -0.06 25.28 15.51
CA LEU A 780 1.21 25.07 16.23
C LEU A 780 1.38 26.02 17.44
N ARG A 781 0.30 26.67 17.86
CA ARG A 781 0.32 27.62 18.98
C ARG A 781 0.69 26.90 20.28
N TYR A 782 1.51 27.56 21.10
CA TYR A 782 1.92 27.09 22.44
C TYR A 782 2.72 25.79 22.46
N MET A 783 3.33 25.39 21.35
CA MET A 783 4.15 24.18 21.27
C MET A 783 5.61 24.45 21.64
N ASP A 784 6.27 23.48 22.26
CA ASP A 784 7.68 23.55 22.65
C ASP A 784 8.63 23.09 21.52
N VAL A 785 9.93 23.26 21.71
CA VAL A 785 10.97 22.93 20.73
C VAL A 785 11.01 21.43 20.42
N PRO A 786 10.96 21.00 19.15
CA PRO A 786 10.82 19.60 18.75
C PRO A 786 11.91 18.66 19.30
N THR A 787 13.15 19.14 19.39
CA THR A 787 14.29 18.34 19.87
C THR A 787 14.30 18.05 21.36
N LEU A 788 13.40 18.69 22.12
CA LEU A 788 13.22 18.46 23.56
C LEU A 788 12.18 17.38 23.86
N ALA A 789 11.52 16.86 22.81
CA ALA A 789 10.55 15.78 22.90
C ALA A 789 11.10 14.55 23.65
N PRO A 790 10.34 13.94 24.59
CA PRO A 790 10.77 12.74 25.31
C PRO A 790 10.77 11.47 24.46
N SER A 791 10.07 11.44 23.33
CA SER A 791 9.89 10.28 22.47
C SER A 791 9.94 10.65 20.99
N LYS A 792 10.10 9.63 20.13
CA LYS A 792 10.08 9.77 18.67
C LYS A 792 8.71 10.28 18.20
N SER A 793 8.72 11.17 17.22
CA SER A 793 7.53 11.70 16.57
C SER A 793 6.88 10.69 15.63
N THR A 794 5.57 10.79 15.50
CA THR A 794 4.76 10.01 14.57
C THR A 794 4.07 10.95 13.58
N PRO A 795 3.73 10.49 12.36
CA PRO A 795 2.93 11.28 11.44
C PRO A 795 1.63 11.76 12.09
N THR A 796 1.31 13.04 11.91
CA THR A 796 0.12 13.70 12.49
C THR A 796 -0.71 14.45 11.47
N SER A 797 -0.21 14.60 10.24
CA SER A 797 -0.90 15.26 9.13
C SER A 797 -1.39 14.26 8.09
N THR A 798 -2.44 14.64 7.38
CA THR A 798 -2.91 14.01 6.14
C THR A 798 -2.76 14.98 4.96
N SER A 799 -2.83 14.47 3.72
CA SER A 799 -2.85 15.31 2.52
C SER A 799 -4.01 16.31 2.55
N GLY A 800 -3.86 17.49 1.93
CA GLY A 800 -4.85 18.58 1.96
C GLY A 800 -4.81 19.46 3.23
N GLN A 801 -3.82 19.24 4.10
CA GLN A 801 -3.56 20.10 5.26
C GLN A 801 -2.41 21.06 5.01
N TYR A 802 -2.32 22.11 5.81
CA TYR A 802 -1.19 23.04 5.81
C TYR A 802 -0.84 23.46 7.22
N LEU A 803 0.35 24.02 7.40
CA LEU A 803 0.74 24.65 8.67
C LEU A 803 1.47 25.97 8.41
N ARG A 804 1.61 26.77 9.47
CA ARG A 804 2.34 28.04 9.43
C ARG A 804 3.58 27.93 10.30
N LEU A 805 4.76 28.15 9.71
CA LEU A 805 5.99 28.30 10.48
C LEU A 805 5.80 29.46 11.48
N GLY A 806 6.18 29.28 12.73
CA GLY A 806 5.89 30.24 13.79
C GLY A 806 6.82 30.10 14.97
N PRO A 807 6.72 30.99 15.96
CA PRO A 807 7.49 30.86 17.18
C PRO A 807 6.98 29.70 18.04
N SER A 808 7.88 29.16 18.86
CA SER A 808 7.56 28.32 20.01
C SER A 808 6.65 29.05 21.01
N GLY A 809 6.07 28.30 21.94
CA GLY A 809 5.19 28.89 22.95
C GLY A 809 5.90 29.87 23.88
N GLY A 810 5.26 31.03 24.13
CA GLY A 810 5.79 32.05 25.03
C GLY A 810 6.12 31.53 26.44
N ARG A 811 5.25 30.72 27.04
CA ARG A 811 5.48 30.17 28.38
C ARG A 811 6.65 29.18 28.45
N VAL A 812 6.80 28.33 27.43
CA VAL A 812 7.81 27.26 27.43
C VAL A 812 9.18 27.73 26.95
N ASP A 813 9.23 28.70 26.03
CA ASP A 813 10.46 29.06 25.32
C ASP A 813 10.56 30.58 25.00
N ALA A 814 9.76 31.43 25.67
CA ALA A 814 9.73 32.87 25.43
C ALA A 814 9.54 33.26 23.94
N ALA A 815 8.90 32.37 23.15
CA ALA A 815 8.71 32.52 21.71
C ALA A 815 10.01 32.71 20.92
N GLN A 816 11.12 32.07 21.32
CA GLN A 816 12.45 32.35 20.75
C GLN A 816 12.86 31.43 19.60
N THR A 817 12.22 30.28 19.42
CA THR A 817 12.59 29.25 18.44
C THR A 817 11.53 29.15 17.35
N THR A 818 11.92 29.05 16.07
CA THR A 818 10.99 28.86 14.97
C THR A 818 10.66 27.37 14.80
N ILE A 819 9.37 27.03 14.84
CA ILE A 819 8.82 25.68 14.71
C ILE A 819 7.81 25.60 13.55
N PRO A 820 7.59 24.42 12.95
CA PRO A 820 8.32 23.16 13.16
C PRO A 820 9.76 23.24 12.62
N PHE A 821 10.59 22.28 12.98
CA PHE A 821 11.87 22.06 12.29
C PHE A 821 11.64 21.32 10.97
N LEU A 822 12.63 21.29 10.09
CA LEU A 822 12.61 20.48 8.88
C LEU A 822 13.46 19.22 9.11
N ASP A 823 12.92 18.04 8.82
CA ASP A 823 13.67 16.78 8.92
C ASP A 823 14.71 16.72 7.80
N ALA A 824 15.98 16.76 8.18
CA ALA A 824 17.11 16.78 7.26
C ALA A 824 17.71 15.38 7.07
N GLN A 825 17.07 14.32 7.56
CA GLN A 825 17.52 12.95 7.31
C GLN A 825 17.24 12.54 5.85
N PRO A 826 18.06 11.67 5.27
CA PRO A 826 17.79 11.12 3.94
C PRO A 826 16.55 10.21 4.00
N VAL A 827 15.58 10.52 3.13
CA VAL A 827 14.39 9.70 2.90
C VAL A 827 14.60 8.94 1.59
N SER A 828 15.33 7.84 1.70
CA SER A 828 15.53 6.83 0.64
C SER A 828 15.32 5.46 1.28
N PRO A 829 14.51 4.58 0.68
CA PRO A 829 14.42 3.20 1.13
C PRO A 829 15.78 2.51 1.10
N LEU A 830 15.95 1.49 1.94
CA LEU A 830 17.18 0.70 2.05
C LEU A 830 17.51 0.00 0.73
N LEU A 831 16.48 -0.54 0.06
CA LEU A 831 16.56 -1.02 -1.30
C LEU A 831 16.09 0.10 -2.24
N PRO A 832 17.01 0.75 -2.98
CA PRO A 832 16.66 1.84 -3.87
C PRO A 832 15.71 1.36 -4.97
N ILE A 833 14.70 2.16 -5.25
CA ILE A 833 13.63 1.86 -6.20
C ILE A 833 13.21 3.16 -6.88
N PRO A 834 12.69 3.14 -8.12
CA PRO A 834 11.99 4.28 -8.69
C PRO A 834 10.84 4.70 -7.78
N LEU A 835 10.60 6.00 -7.69
CA LEU A 835 9.52 6.54 -6.89
C LEU A 835 8.31 6.88 -7.76
N ALA A 836 7.11 6.55 -7.28
CA ALA A 836 5.82 6.93 -7.86
C ALA A 836 5.25 8.23 -7.26
N GLY A 837 6.00 8.91 -6.40
CA GLY A 837 5.54 10.18 -5.85
C GLY A 837 6.43 10.73 -4.75
N ALA A 838 6.09 11.92 -4.32
CA ALA A 838 6.70 12.59 -3.18
C ALA A 838 5.65 13.40 -2.42
N GLY A 839 5.89 13.60 -1.14
CA GLY A 839 5.03 14.42 -0.29
C GLY A 839 5.77 15.05 0.87
N LEU A 840 5.05 15.92 1.57
CA LEU A 840 5.47 16.51 2.84
C LEU A 840 4.48 16.12 3.93
N MET A 841 4.99 15.78 5.11
CA MET A 841 4.18 15.53 6.30
C MET A 841 4.68 16.32 7.48
N HIS A 842 3.77 16.59 8.41
CA HIS A 842 4.08 16.98 9.77
C HIS A 842 4.04 15.74 10.69
N LYS A 843 5.17 15.48 11.35
CA LYS A 843 5.27 14.48 12.42
C LYS A 843 5.58 15.16 13.75
N SER A 844 4.87 14.78 14.80
CA SER A 844 5.05 15.37 16.13
C SER A 844 4.61 14.43 17.25
N ILE A 845 4.75 14.92 18.48
CA ILE A 845 4.11 14.41 19.68
C ILE A 845 3.35 15.56 20.36
N PRO A 846 2.33 15.28 21.20
CA PRO A 846 1.57 16.33 21.87
C PRO A 846 2.46 17.32 22.64
N LYS A 847 2.17 18.63 22.53
CA LYS A 847 2.87 19.77 23.15
C LYS A 847 4.21 20.17 22.52
N TYR A 848 4.67 19.52 21.47
CA TYR A 848 5.91 19.87 20.77
C TYR A 848 5.63 20.26 19.32
N GLY A 849 6.48 21.14 18.78
CA GLY A 849 6.28 21.76 17.47
C GLY A 849 6.50 20.82 16.28
N GLY A 850 7.09 19.64 16.49
CA GLY A 850 7.28 18.63 15.46
C GLY A 850 8.26 18.99 14.32
N PHE A 851 8.22 18.16 13.28
CA PHE A 851 9.05 18.29 12.08
C PHE A 851 8.18 18.26 10.82
N ILE A 852 8.51 19.08 9.83
CA ILE A 852 8.10 18.84 8.44
C ILE A 852 9.11 17.88 7.84
N ALA A 853 8.66 16.71 7.41
CA ALA A 853 9.51 15.68 6.86
C ALA A 853 9.10 15.36 5.41
N PRO A 854 10.07 15.12 4.51
CA PRO A 854 9.78 14.48 3.24
C PRO A 854 9.23 13.08 3.46
N ARG A 855 8.33 12.67 2.58
CA ARG A 855 7.93 11.27 2.40
C ARG A 855 7.97 10.95 0.92
N VAL A 856 8.25 9.70 0.60
CA VAL A 856 8.34 9.20 -0.77
C VAL A 856 7.38 8.06 -0.96
N PHE A 857 6.92 7.86 -2.18
CA PHE A 857 6.06 6.74 -2.55
C PHE A 857 6.82 5.85 -3.53
N THR A 858 7.02 4.59 -3.17
CA THR A 858 7.73 3.61 -4.01
C THR A 858 6.89 3.24 -5.22
N TYR A 859 7.53 2.95 -6.35
CA TYR A 859 6.81 2.51 -7.56
C TYR A 859 6.13 1.15 -7.33
N ASP A 860 4.87 1.05 -7.77
CA ASP A 860 4.07 -0.17 -7.61
C ASP A 860 4.40 -1.17 -8.72
N PHE A 861 4.98 -2.30 -8.34
CA PHE A 861 5.35 -3.38 -9.26
C PHE A 861 4.19 -4.34 -9.52
N GLY A 862 3.12 -4.28 -8.72
CA GLY A 862 1.95 -5.16 -8.81
C GLY A 862 1.34 -5.23 -10.21
N PRO A 863 1.08 -4.10 -10.90
CA PRO A 863 0.54 -4.10 -12.26
C PRO A 863 1.45 -4.77 -13.31
N HIS A 864 2.73 -4.96 -13.03
CA HIS A 864 3.69 -5.61 -13.92
C HIS A 864 3.80 -7.13 -13.69
N ILE A 865 3.17 -7.65 -12.62
CA ILE A 865 3.10 -9.08 -12.36
C ILE A 865 2.02 -9.66 -13.27
N GLN A 866 2.41 -10.52 -14.21
CA GLN A 866 1.48 -11.04 -15.22
C GLN A 866 0.70 -12.23 -14.69
N VAL A 867 -0.63 -12.15 -14.75
CA VAL A 867 -1.50 -13.31 -14.53
C VAL A 867 -1.61 -14.10 -15.83
N PRO A 868 -1.30 -15.41 -15.84
CA PRO A 868 -1.55 -16.28 -16.98
C PRO A 868 -2.97 -16.11 -17.52
N THR A 869 -3.10 -15.80 -18.80
CA THR A 869 -4.40 -15.70 -19.49
C THR A 869 -4.71 -16.99 -20.23
N ASP A 870 -6.00 -17.24 -20.48
CA ASP A 870 -6.46 -18.42 -21.24
C ASP A 870 -5.85 -18.47 -22.65
N ASP A 871 -5.61 -17.31 -23.29
CA ASP A 871 -4.94 -17.22 -24.60
C ASP A 871 -3.45 -17.58 -24.53
N TRP A 872 -2.74 -17.16 -23.47
CA TRP A 872 -1.36 -17.59 -23.22
C TRP A 872 -1.31 -19.10 -22.95
N LEU A 873 -2.29 -19.63 -22.21
CA LEU A 873 -2.43 -21.06 -21.93
C LEU A 873 -2.68 -21.86 -23.21
N ALA A 874 -3.56 -21.38 -24.10
CA ALA A 874 -3.87 -22.00 -25.38
C ALA A 874 -2.67 -21.98 -26.34
N ALA A 875 -1.97 -20.85 -26.45
CA ALA A 875 -0.77 -20.73 -27.28
C ALA A 875 0.35 -21.68 -26.82
N GLU A 876 0.52 -21.86 -25.50
CA GLU A 876 1.51 -22.77 -24.93
C GLU A 876 1.13 -24.25 -25.14
N GLU A 877 -0.17 -24.57 -25.21
CA GLU A 877 -0.64 -25.92 -25.56
C GLU A 877 -0.53 -26.22 -27.07
N GLU A 878 -0.88 -25.26 -27.93
CA GLU A 878 -0.74 -25.39 -29.38
C GLU A 878 0.72 -25.56 -29.79
N ALA A 879 1.64 -24.78 -29.23
CA ALA A 879 3.08 -24.88 -29.51
C ALA A 879 3.67 -26.26 -29.17
N ARG A 880 3.02 -27.04 -28.29
CA ARG A 880 3.45 -28.39 -27.94
C ARG A 880 2.83 -29.46 -28.85
N ASN A 881 1.58 -29.28 -29.26
CA ASN A 881 0.89 -30.23 -30.15
C ASN A 881 1.50 -30.23 -31.57
N VAL A 882 2.08 -29.11 -32.01
CA VAL A 882 2.85 -29.04 -33.27
C VAL A 882 4.11 -29.93 -33.25
N ASN A 883 4.62 -30.30 -32.07
CA ASN A 883 5.78 -31.20 -31.92
C ASN A 883 5.40 -32.65 -31.58
N GLN A 884 4.11 -33.00 -31.59
CA GLN A 884 3.62 -34.38 -31.45
C GLN A 884 3.04 -34.95 -32.75
N GLY A 885 3.14 -34.20 -33.86
CA GLY A 885 2.71 -34.60 -35.20
C GLY A 885 3.82 -35.20 -36.04
#